data_AF-A0A7J6QUN2-F1
#
_entry.id   AF-A0A7J6QUN2-F1
#
_cell.length_a   1.000
_cell.length_b   1.000
_cell.length_c   1.000
_cell.angle_alpha   90.00
_cell.angle_beta   90.00
_cell.angle_gamma   90.00
#
_symmetry.space_group_name_H-M   'P 1'
#
loop_
_entity.id
_entity.type
_entity.pdbx_description
1 polymer ?
#
loop_
_entity_poly.entity_id
_entity_poly.type
_entity_poly.pdbx_seq_one_letter_code
_entity_poly.pdbx_strand_id
1 'polypeptide(L)'
;MAKDVSSRSDVDRFFADFDLGPVEQVSSGDFYFNSYSHREAYEELLKDEVHQEAYRTAILANKHLFRDRVVLVVECGLGLAPYLVAEAGAKTVLAQEKNLIGRHIPRIARLNGHDNIVSVLGDIADPDFALPYGLSEVDVIVSEPMGYLLLHESRIRDVIVARDRFLKPGGKMFPSRFTMNLCAVAAPQEHSLWMDFWEDVQGFDFSDPCQRLTMGTPLISAASQLGSDKDHSSEDAWQRSQLTSTPAELFAIDLMTAPPDVTTRPEFLCGEFELFPRPESGLDEEDTDTPDAHWWRADERSCTDLQHRVDALVVWFDVKFDHAHVPVEYSTGPEAPWTLWQQTILRLPPPSFTGTGAPDCRLDASAMLQPGRTLRGRMALRQASADRRDIDIKLSMEDGRGGSINTLSSFGARCEPLKLFTMLIDPVFVRLPVVDIARAELRLHGNDTTSVLRLRLLLERLQCRSSVAAGSIHSACLHDGRAYTFGTGTSGQLGHGVFRDEPRPLLVASLNHRTVAAVACGDRHTLFLCTPGVVFGTGRNTFGQLASDDLRDFPSPRKIDVEVPSSTPIDVRCGGDHSMVLLANGHVVAFGWNAFGQLGIGVSAFGASPVAAVSSPTLVHPPAPGIRFVSVSCGFAHSLFLSDSGRVYSCGMGSHGQLGNNDRSHRWVPTFIPTIDRCTMVSCGGHHSLVLCDPLGEVYAFGSGSTGKLGRGDDMGDSAIPVKVSGQLPPVASVCCGGAHSLVITRYNSALYGFGMGRRGQLGDGQRRSHPLPTGPVASGVQCMAGGGYHTIAALDSGGIIVFGRSTRGQLGLGFVEDVSVPWPLELPVHELHDSVS
;
A
#
# COMPACT_ATOMS: atom_id res chain seq x y z
N MET A 1 42.08 5.53 -17.17
CA MET A 1 42.62 5.97 -18.48
C MET A 1 41.45 6.52 -19.28
N ALA A 2 41.29 7.84 -19.31
CA ALA A 2 40.25 8.51 -20.08
C ALA A 2 40.59 8.39 -21.58
N LYS A 3 39.66 7.88 -22.40
CA LYS A 3 39.75 7.93 -23.85
C LYS A 3 38.83 9.06 -24.34
N ASP A 4 39.37 9.91 -25.21
CA ASP A 4 38.64 10.94 -25.95
C ASP A 4 37.41 10.34 -26.65
N VAL A 5 36.21 10.79 -26.28
CA VAL A 5 34.95 10.44 -26.95
C VAL A 5 34.53 11.64 -27.79
N SER A 6 34.94 11.64 -29.07
CA SER A 6 34.86 12.81 -29.94
C SER A 6 33.69 12.79 -30.94
N SER A 7 32.95 11.68 -31.07
CA SER A 7 31.84 11.54 -32.03
C SER A 7 30.61 10.80 -31.46
N ARG A 8 29.44 11.05 -32.05
CA ARG A 8 28.16 10.38 -31.70
C ARG A 8 28.25 8.85 -31.82
N SER A 9 28.98 8.38 -32.83
CA SER A 9 29.28 6.96 -33.02
C SER A 9 30.18 6.38 -31.93
N ASP A 10 31.01 7.18 -31.25
CA ASP A 10 31.89 6.69 -30.19
C ASP A 10 31.16 6.55 -28.86
N VAL A 11 30.16 7.40 -28.60
CA VAL A 11 29.21 7.23 -27.47
C VAL A 11 28.37 5.97 -27.70
N ASP A 12 27.79 5.81 -28.90
CA ASP A 12 27.01 4.62 -29.25
C ASP A 12 27.86 3.34 -29.21
N ARG A 13 29.16 3.43 -29.55
CA ARG A 13 30.11 2.30 -29.53
C ARG A 13 30.65 1.99 -28.13
N PHE A 14 30.80 2.98 -27.25
CA PHE A 14 31.11 2.76 -25.82
C PHE A 14 30.01 1.94 -25.12
N PHE A 15 28.75 2.12 -25.55
CA PHE A 15 27.62 1.32 -25.06
C PHE A 15 27.29 0.08 -25.92
N ALA A 16 27.88 -0.08 -27.11
CA ALA A 16 27.72 -1.27 -27.95
C ALA A 16 28.47 -2.50 -27.40
N ASP A 17 29.50 -2.30 -26.57
CA ASP A 17 30.19 -3.38 -25.86
C ASP A 17 29.39 -3.92 -24.66
N PHE A 18 28.26 -3.29 -24.31
CA PHE A 18 27.24 -3.85 -23.43
C PHE A 18 26.20 -4.62 -24.25
N ASP A 19 26.62 -5.79 -24.73
CA ASP A 19 25.74 -6.77 -25.38
C ASP A 19 24.54 -7.09 -24.46
N LEU A 20 23.33 -6.93 -24.98
CA LEU A 20 22.07 -7.05 -24.23
C LEU A 20 21.72 -8.52 -23.99
N GLY A 21 22.41 -9.14 -23.03
CA GLY A 21 21.97 -10.38 -22.39
C GLY A 21 20.65 -10.21 -21.62
N PRO A 22 19.96 -11.31 -21.26
CA PRO A 22 18.83 -11.23 -20.34
C PRO A 22 19.27 -10.57 -19.04
N VAL A 23 18.42 -9.68 -18.50
CA VAL A 23 18.64 -8.85 -17.30
C VAL A 23 19.44 -9.62 -16.24
N GLU A 24 20.74 -9.35 -16.13
CA GLU A 24 21.55 -9.88 -15.04
C GLU A 24 20.98 -9.35 -13.72
N GLN A 25 20.90 -10.26 -12.74
CA GLN A 25 20.58 -9.96 -11.36
C GLN A 25 21.58 -8.93 -10.83
N VAL A 26 21.18 -7.68 -10.76
CA VAL A 26 21.87 -6.70 -9.92
C VAL A 26 21.74 -7.19 -8.48
N SER A 27 22.81 -7.10 -7.67
CA SER A 27 22.83 -7.65 -6.32
C SER A 27 22.07 -6.74 -5.34
N SER A 28 21.48 -7.29 -4.26
CA SER A 28 20.88 -6.52 -3.15
C SER A 28 21.81 -5.49 -2.53
N GLY A 29 23.13 -5.66 -2.66
CA GLY A 29 24.13 -4.68 -2.24
C GLY A 29 24.18 -3.43 -3.12
N ASP A 30 24.01 -3.58 -4.43
CA ASP A 30 23.98 -2.44 -5.37
C ASP A 30 22.63 -1.71 -5.36
N PHE A 31 21.55 -2.41 -4.96
CA PHE A 31 20.22 -1.83 -4.72
C PHE A 31 20.19 -0.86 -3.52
N TYR A 32 21.02 -1.07 -2.49
CA TYR A 32 21.10 -0.20 -1.30
C TYR A 32 21.65 1.21 -1.59
N PHE A 33 22.38 1.37 -2.69
CA PHE A 33 22.98 2.66 -3.08
C PHE A 33 22.19 3.39 -4.17
N ASN A 34 21.12 2.79 -4.72
CA ASN A 34 20.43 3.22 -5.94
C ASN A 34 18.88 3.17 -5.79
N SER A 35 18.31 3.91 -4.83
CA SER A 35 16.86 4.01 -4.55
C SER A 35 16.00 4.31 -5.78
N TYR A 36 16.54 5.04 -6.76
CA TYR A 36 15.83 5.33 -8.01
C TYR A 36 16.06 4.32 -9.13
N SER A 37 16.87 3.27 -8.96
CA SER A 37 16.91 2.18 -9.95
C SER A 37 15.65 1.28 -9.92
N HIS A 38 14.69 1.58 -9.04
CA HIS A 38 13.38 0.93 -8.96
C HIS A 38 12.41 1.48 -10.01
N ARG A 39 11.80 0.58 -10.80
CA ARG A 39 10.75 0.93 -11.77
C ARG A 39 9.54 1.63 -11.13
N GLU A 40 9.22 1.27 -9.90
CA GLU A 40 8.03 1.74 -9.16
C GLU A 40 8.11 3.23 -8.81
N ALA A 41 9.29 3.73 -8.41
CA ALA A 41 9.50 5.15 -8.12
C ALA A 41 9.27 6.04 -9.35
N TYR A 42 9.71 5.60 -10.55
CA TYR A 42 9.45 6.32 -11.79
C TYR A 42 8.02 6.15 -12.30
N GLU A 43 7.38 5.01 -12.03
CA GLU A 43 5.98 4.80 -12.35
C GLU A 43 5.08 5.77 -11.56
N GLU A 44 5.38 5.98 -10.28
CA GLU A 44 4.69 6.98 -9.45
C GLU A 44 4.97 8.42 -9.92
N LEU A 45 6.23 8.75 -10.24
CA LEU A 45 6.60 10.06 -10.79
C LEU A 45 5.88 10.38 -12.11
N LEU A 46 5.72 9.39 -12.99
CA LEU A 46 5.04 9.56 -14.28
C LEU A 46 3.51 9.62 -14.15
N LYS A 47 2.94 9.12 -13.04
CA LYS A 47 1.50 9.22 -12.73
C LYS A 47 1.12 10.48 -11.98
N ASP A 48 2.09 11.25 -11.47
CA ASP A 48 1.85 12.56 -10.87
C ASP A 48 1.46 13.57 -11.96
N GLU A 49 0.16 13.69 -12.22
CA GLU A 49 -0.38 14.53 -13.29
C GLU A 49 -0.08 16.02 -13.07
N VAL A 50 -0.10 16.50 -11.83
CA VAL A 50 0.18 17.91 -11.49
C VAL A 50 1.59 18.28 -11.91
N HIS A 51 2.55 17.46 -11.49
CA HIS A 51 3.95 17.64 -11.81
C HIS A 51 4.21 17.49 -13.32
N GLN A 52 3.75 16.39 -13.94
CA GLN A 52 4.01 16.14 -15.35
C GLN A 52 3.36 17.20 -16.26
N GLU A 53 2.17 17.68 -15.92
CA GLU A 53 1.48 18.72 -16.69
C GLU A 53 2.12 20.10 -16.53
N ALA A 54 2.68 20.41 -15.35
CA ALA A 54 3.44 21.64 -15.16
C ALA A 54 4.68 21.67 -16.06
N TYR A 55 5.48 20.59 -16.12
CA TYR A 55 6.63 20.50 -17.04
C TYR A 55 6.19 20.53 -18.51
N ARG A 56 5.13 19.80 -18.85
CA ARG A 56 4.55 19.83 -20.21
C ARG A 56 4.16 21.25 -20.61
N THR A 57 3.43 21.96 -19.75
CA THR A 57 2.99 23.34 -20.02
C THR A 57 4.19 24.28 -20.12
N ALA A 58 5.11 24.22 -19.17
CA ALA A 58 6.29 25.08 -19.15
C ALA A 58 7.16 24.90 -20.42
N ILE A 59 7.25 23.70 -20.96
CA ILE A 59 8.03 23.39 -22.16
C ILE A 59 7.22 23.64 -23.45
N LEU A 60 6.07 22.96 -23.61
CA LEU A 60 5.32 22.94 -24.87
C LEU A 60 4.49 24.22 -25.11
N ALA A 61 4.13 24.98 -24.09
CA ALA A 61 3.53 26.31 -24.30
C ALA A 61 4.59 27.37 -24.64
N ASN A 62 5.87 27.07 -24.43
CA ASN A 62 6.99 27.99 -24.64
C ASN A 62 8.02 27.45 -25.63
N LYS A 63 7.57 26.74 -26.68
CA LYS A 63 8.45 26.07 -27.67
C LYS A 63 9.51 27.00 -28.27
N HIS A 64 9.23 28.29 -28.41
CA HIS A 64 10.18 29.29 -28.93
C HIS A 64 11.44 29.44 -28.07
N LEU A 65 11.40 29.06 -26.78
CA LEU A 65 12.57 29.04 -25.90
C LEU A 65 13.47 27.82 -26.11
N PHE A 66 12.91 26.73 -26.67
CA PHE A 66 13.62 25.46 -26.88
C PHE A 66 13.99 25.22 -28.34
N ARG A 67 13.24 25.81 -29.30
CA ARG A 67 13.46 25.61 -30.73
C ARG A 67 14.89 25.97 -31.14
N ASP A 68 15.53 25.05 -31.86
CA ASP A 68 16.90 25.16 -32.36
C ASP A 68 17.98 25.35 -31.27
N ARG A 69 17.65 25.05 -30.01
CA ARG A 69 18.56 25.17 -28.85
C ARG A 69 19.24 23.85 -28.48
N VAL A 70 20.40 23.97 -27.84
CA VAL A 70 21.04 22.88 -27.12
C VAL A 70 20.53 22.89 -25.68
N VAL A 71 19.90 21.79 -25.26
CA VAL A 71 19.24 21.69 -23.96
C VAL A 71 19.85 20.56 -23.15
N LEU A 72 20.22 20.84 -21.91
CA LEU A 72 20.65 19.84 -20.92
C LEU A 72 19.48 19.55 -19.98
N VAL A 73 19.12 18.28 -19.85
CA VAL A 73 18.11 17.82 -18.90
C VAL A 73 18.83 17.09 -17.77
N VAL A 74 18.81 17.66 -16.56
CA VAL A 74 19.59 17.21 -15.40
C VAL A 74 18.70 16.40 -14.47
N GLU A 75 19.22 15.28 -13.98
CA GLU A 75 18.53 14.31 -13.11
C GLU A 75 17.19 13.87 -13.71
N CYS A 76 17.21 13.53 -15.00
CA CYS A 76 15.98 13.34 -15.79
C CYS A 76 15.28 12.00 -15.54
N GLY A 77 15.95 10.99 -14.97
CA GLY A 77 15.38 9.67 -14.77
C GLY A 77 14.86 9.03 -16.05
N LEU A 78 13.66 8.44 -15.95
CA LEU A 78 12.82 8.08 -17.10
C LEU A 78 11.74 9.14 -17.40
N GLY A 79 11.85 10.33 -16.81
CA GLY A 79 10.85 11.39 -16.87
C GLY A 79 10.54 11.87 -18.28
N LEU A 80 9.46 12.63 -18.43
CA LEU A 80 8.99 13.09 -19.74
C LEU A 80 9.81 14.24 -20.31
N ALA A 81 10.53 14.99 -19.48
CA ALA A 81 11.20 16.23 -19.86
C ALA A 81 12.12 16.11 -21.10
N PRO A 82 13.00 15.10 -21.25
CA PRO A 82 13.84 14.97 -22.45
C PRO A 82 13.05 14.89 -23.75
N TYR A 83 11.90 14.21 -23.73
CA TYR A 83 11.06 14.02 -24.92
C TYR A 83 10.20 15.25 -25.20
N LEU A 84 9.66 15.89 -24.17
CA LEU A 84 8.93 17.16 -24.30
C LEU A 84 9.81 18.26 -24.90
N VAL A 85 11.07 18.33 -24.48
CA VAL A 85 12.05 19.27 -25.05
C VAL A 85 12.36 18.95 -26.51
N ALA A 86 12.49 17.67 -26.87
CA ALA A 86 12.65 17.26 -28.25
C ALA A 86 11.43 17.66 -29.11
N GLU A 87 10.20 17.43 -28.62
CA GLU A 87 8.95 17.85 -29.26
C GLU A 87 8.78 19.38 -29.35
N ALA A 88 9.42 20.13 -28.45
CA ALA A 88 9.47 21.58 -28.51
C ALA A 88 10.38 22.11 -29.64
N GLY A 89 11.15 21.23 -30.28
CA GLY A 89 12.00 21.55 -31.43
C GLY A 89 13.46 21.81 -31.07
N ALA A 90 13.95 21.29 -29.93
CA ALA A 90 15.36 21.41 -29.58
C ALA A 90 16.28 20.82 -30.65
N LYS A 91 17.41 21.48 -30.89
CA LYS A 91 18.45 21.01 -31.82
C LYS A 91 19.15 19.77 -31.27
N THR A 92 19.39 19.74 -29.97
CA THR A 92 20.05 18.63 -29.27
C THR A 92 19.57 18.60 -27.84
N VAL A 93 19.25 17.40 -27.34
CA VAL A 93 18.87 17.16 -25.96
C VAL A 93 19.90 16.24 -25.32
N LEU A 94 20.54 16.74 -24.27
CA LEU A 94 21.51 16.01 -23.48
C LEU A 94 20.84 15.61 -22.16
N ALA A 95 20.42 14.35 -22.04
CA ALA A 95 19.70 13.82 -20.88
C ALA A 95 20.68 13.20 -19.89
N GLN A 96 20.95 13.87 -18.77
CA GLN A 96 21.82 13.36 -17.73
C GLN A 96 21.04 12.52 -16.73
N GLU A 97 21.52 11.29 -16.52
CA GLU A 97 21.03 10.38 -15.49
C GLU A 97 22.18 9.51 -14.99
N LYS A 98 22.48 9.58 -13.69
CA LYS A 98 23.59 8.86 -13.06
C LYS A 98 23.22 7.45 -12.60
N ASN A 99 21.94 7.16 -12.42
CA ASN A 99 21.44 5.86 -12.02
C ASN A 99 21.36 4.90 -13.22
N LEU A 100 21.41 3.59 -12.95
CA LEU A 100 21.37 2.54 -13.98
C LEU A 100 20.12 2.59 -14.87
N ILE A 101 19.07 3.27 -14.41
CA ILE A 101 17.83 3.45 -15.16
C ILE A 101 18.01 4.24 -16.46
N GLY A 102 19.00 5.15 -16.52
CA GLY A 102 19.29 5.99 -17.68
C GLY A 102 19.59 5.18 -18.95
N ARG A 103 19.99 3.90 -18.80
CA ARG A 103 20.22 2.96 -19.91
C ARG A 103 18.99 2.73 -20.79
N HIS A 104 17.78 3.03 -20.30
CA HIS A 104 16.54 2.85 -21.06
C HIS A 104 16.18 4.06 -21.92
N ILE A 105 16.71 5.25 -21.62
CA ILE A 105 16.41 6.49 -22.35
C ILE A 105 16.66 6.37 -23.87
N PRO A 106 17.78 5.79 -24.37
CA PRO A 106 18.00 5.70 -25.83
C PRO A 106 16.93 4.87 -26.54
N ARG A 107 16.44 3.81 -25.88
CA ARG A 107 15.36 2.97 -26.42
C ARG A 107 14.03 3.73 -26.43
N ILE A 108 13.71 4.46 -25.37
CA ILE A 108 12.48 5.25 -25.30
C ILE A 108 12.52 6.37 -26.35
N ALA A 109 13.64 7.07 -26.49
CA ALA A 109 13.84 8.08 -27.54
C ALA A 109 13.59 7.49 -28.93
N ARG A 110 14.16 6.31 -29.24
CA ARG A 110 13.96 5.64 -30.53
C ARG A 110 12.50 5.27 -30.78
N LEU A 111 11.81 4.72 -29.78
CA LEU A 111 10.41 4.35 -29.90
C LEU A 111 9.50 5.55 -30.18
N ASN A 112 9.92 6.75 -29.79
CA ASN A 112 9.18 7.99 -29.98
C ASN A 112 9.77 8.88 -31.10
N GLY A 113 10.70 8.37 -31.92
CA GLY A 113 11.27 9.11 -33.06
C GLY A 113 12.16 10.30 -32.67
N HIS A 114 12.83 10.21 -31.52
CA HIS A 114 13.71 11.25 -30.97
C HIS A 114 15.16 10.79 -30.75
N ASP A 115 15.53 9.60 -31.20
CA ASP A 115 16.90 9.04 -31.06
C ASP A 115 17.97 9.85 -31.81
N ASN A 116 17.57 10.59 -32.84
CA ASN A 116 18.42 11.54 -33.55
C ASN A 116 18.63 12.87 -32.79
N ILE A 117 17.93 13.13 -31.68
CA ILE A 117 18.02 14.40 -30.92
C ILE A 117 18.44 14.16 -29.47
N VAL A 118 17.93 13.12 -28.81
CA VAL A 118 18.18 12.82 -27.39
C VAL A 118 19.41 11.93 -27.23
N SER A 119 20.37 12.37 -26.42
CA SER A 119 21.59 11.64 -26.05
C SER A 119 21.70 11.55 -24.54
N VAL A 120 22.13 10.41 -23.99
CA VAL A 120 22.28 10.22 -22.54
C VAL A 120 23.67 10.61 -22.08
N LEU A 121 23.76 11.29 -20.94
CA LEU A 121 25.00 11.65 -20.25
C LEU A 121 25.12 10.92 -18.90
N GLY A 122 26.35 10.60 -18.53
CA GLY A 122 26.70 10.07 -17.21
C GLY A 122 26.82 11.17 -16.14
N ASP A 123 27.66 10.93 -15.13
CA ASP A 123 27.82 11.85 -13.99
C ASP A 123 28.48 13.18 -14.39
N ILE A 124 27.68 14.24 -14.46
CA ILE A 124 28.12 15.61 -14.76
C ILE A 124 28.84 16.28 -13.59
N ALA A 125 28.82 15.70 -12.39
CA ALA A 125 29.56 16.20 -11.24
C ALA A 125 31.05 15.79 -11.29
N ASP A 126 31.42 14.83 -12.15
CA ASP A 126 32.82 14.47 -12.39
C ASP A 126 33.60 15.69 -12.92
N PRO A 127 34.67 16.15 -12.23
CA PRO A 127 35.49 17.29 -12.67
C PRO A 127 36.03 17.14 -14.09
N ASP A 128 36.28 15.91 -14.54
CA ASP A 128 36.85 15.61 -15.86
C ASP A 128 35.76 15.50 -16.95
N PHE A 129 34.48 15.63 -16.58
CA PHE A 129 33.36 15.56 -17.54
C PHE A 129 33.37 16.75 -18.52
N ALA A 130 33.24 16.45 -19.81
CA ALA A 130 33.04 17.45 -20.87
C ALA A 130 31.78 17.11 -21.67
N LEU A 131 31.06 18.14 -22.13
CA LEU A 131 29.89 17.91 -22.98
C LEU A 131 30.33 17.26 -24.30
N PRO A 132 29.51 16.35 -24.84
CA PRO A 132 29.82 15.69 -26.11
C PRO A 132 29.70 16.68 -27.29
N TYR A 133 30.13 16.23 -28.47
CA TYR A 133 29.98 16.95 -29.75
C TYR A 133 30.77 18.27 -29.86
N GLY A 134 31.82 18.42 -29.05
CA GLY A 134 32.62 19.66 -29.01
C GLY A 134 31.86 20.85 -28.44
N LEU A 135 30.77 20.59 -27.71
CA LEU A 135 30.01 21.62 -27.01
C LEU A 135 30.77 22.03 -25.75
N SER A 136 30.77 23.32 -25.45
CA SER A 136 31.25 23.85 -24.16
C SER A 136 30.10 24.34 -23.27
N GLU A 137 28.95 24.68 -23.88
CA GLU A 137 27.83 25.32 -23.20
C GLU A 137 26.47 24.90 -23.80
N VAL A 138 25.40 25.08 -23.02
CA VAL A 138 24.00 24.82 -23.38
C VAL A 138 23.14 26.08 -23.21
N ASP A 139 22.09 26.21 -24.00
CA ASP A 139 21.22 27.38 -23.99
C ASP A 139 20.16 27.33 -22.88
N VAL A 140 19.69 26.12 -22.54
CA VAL A 140 18.65 25.87 -21.55
C VAL A 140 19.01 24.65 -20.70
N ILE A 141 18.76 24.75 -19.40
CA ILE A 141 18.74 23.61 -18.48
C ILE A 141 17.30 23.33 -18.07
N VAL A 142 16.87 22.08 -18.22
CA VAL A 142 15.65 21.56 -17.59
C VAL A 142 16.09 20.59 -16.50
N SER A 143 15.41 20.55 -15.36
CA SER A 143 15.81 19.64 -14.28
C SER A 143 14.62 19.21 -13.45
N GLU A 144 14.63 17.98 -12.96
CA GLU A 144 13.62 17.44 -12.02
C GLU A 144 14.27 17.06 -10.67
N PRO A 145 14.87 18.00 -9.91
CA PRO A 145 15.73 17.67 -8.78
C PRO A 145 15.00 17.44 -7.44
N MET A 146 13.67 17.54 -7.40
CA MET A 146 12.93 17.60 -6.14
C MET A 146 12.91 16.25 -5.42
N GLY A 147 13.47 16.20 -4.21
CA GLY A 147 13.25 15.12 -3.25
C GLY A 147 12.18 15.48 -2.21
N TYR A 148 11.95 14.60 -1.23
CA TYR A 148 11.19 14.97 -0.03
C TYR A 148 11.82 16.18 0.67
N LEU A 149 10.98 17.06 1.23
CA LEU A 149 11.39 18.35 1.79
C LEU A 149 12.29 19.15 0.81
N LEU A 150 12.07 18.97 -0.50
CA LEU A 150 12.83 19.52 -1.63
C LEU A 150 14.29 19.01 -1.75
N LEU A 151 15.00 18.88 -0.63
CA LEU A 151 16.46 18.72 -0.57
C LEU A 151 16.92 17.27 -0.45
N HIS A 152 16.02 16.33 -0.17
CA HIS A 152 16.38 14.93 0.04
C HIS A 152 17.05 14.37 -1.21
N GLU A 153 18.07 13.54 -1.04
CA GLU A 153 18.95 13.02 -2.10
C GLU A 153 19.88 14.03 -2.79
N SER A 154 19.91 15.29 -2.34
CA SER A 154 20.94 16.28 -2.74
C SER A 154 20.99 16.69 -4.21
N ARG A 155 19.95 16.42 -5.01
CA ARG A 155 19.98 16.58 -6.47
C ARG A 155 20.05 18.03 -6.95
N ILE A 156 19.59 18.99 -6.15
CA ILE A 156 19.71 20.43 -6.46
C ILE A 156 21.16 20.85 -6.70
N ARG A 157 22.12 20.21 -6.02
CA ARG A 157 23.54 20.49 -6.22
C ARG A 157 23.99 20.17 -7.64
N ASP A 158 23.54 19.06 -8.20
CA ASP A 158 23.95 18.64 -9.55
C ASP A 158 23.40 19.60 -10.61
N VAL A 159 22.21 20.15 -10.36
CA VAL A 159 21.61 21.21 -11.18
C VAL A 159 22.43 22.50 -11.12
N ILE A 160 22.91 22.89 -9.92
CA ILE A 160 23.77 24.08 -9.76
C ILE A 160 25.13 23.87 -10.41
N VAL A 161 25.72 22.68 -10.28
CA VAL A 161 26.98 22.32 -10.97
C VAL A 161 26.80 22.36 -12.48
N ALA A 162 25.68 21.84 -13.00
CA ALA A 162 25.34 21.92 -14.42
C ALA A 162 25.24 23.37 -14.88
N ARG A 163 24.56 24.23 -14.11
CA ARG A 163 24.41 25.66 -14.40
C ARG A 163 25.78 26.33 -14.50
N ASP A 164 26.61 26.19 -13.47
CA ASP A 164 27.88 26.91 -13.38
C ASP A 164 28.90 26.47 -14.43
N ARG A 165 28.86 25.19 -14.81
CA ARG A 165 29.78 24.63 -15.80
C ARG A 165 29.33 24.84 -17.24
N PHE A 166 28.02 24.76 -17.49
CA PHE A 166 27.51 24.54 -18.83
C PHE A 166 26.46 25.55 -19.29
N LEU A 167 25.79 26.30 -18.41
CA LEU A 167 24.77 27.25 -18.87
C LEU A 167 25.41 28.52 -19.43
N LYS A 168 25.01 28.91 -20.65
CA LYS A 168 25.45 30.16 -21.26
C LYS A 168 25.04 31.39 -20.43
N PRO A 169 25.79 32.50 -20.52
CA PRO A 169 25.31 33.80 -20.05
C PRO A 169 23.94 34.14 -20.67
N GLY A 170 22.94 34.39 -19.82
CA GLY A 170 21.56 34.64 -20.25
C GLY A 170 20.74 33.40 -20.62
N GLY A 171 21.29 32.20 -20.43
CA GLY A 171 20.59 30.93 -20.56
C GLY A 171 19.41 30.80 -19.59
N LYS A 172 18.53 29.83 -19.84
CA LYS A 172 17.28 29.65 -19.09
C LYS A 172 17.28 28.37 -18.28
N MET A 173 16.56 28.38 -17.15
CA MET A 173 16.37 27.22 -16.28
C MET A 173 14.88 26.93 -16.06
N PHE A 174 14.52 25.65 -16.10
CA PHE A 174 13.16 25.13 -15.94
C PHE A 174 13.16 23.93 -14.97
N PRO A 175 12.61 24.05 -13.74
CA PRO A 175 12.15 25.28 -13.09
C PRO A 175 13.32 26.22 -12.78
N SER A 176 13.02 27.44 -12.36
CA SER A 176 14.02 28.43 -11.96
C SER A 176 14.03 28.70 -10.46
N ARG A 177 12.93 28.43 -9.77
CA ARG A 177 12.78 28.77 -8.36
C ARG A 177 11.97 27.73 -7.61
N PHE A 178 12.40 27.46 -6.39
CA PHE A 178 11.65 26.71 -5.40
C PHE A 178 11.38 27.59 -4.18
N THR A 179 10.18 27.51 -3.63
CA THR A 179 9.80 28.23 -2.41
C THR A 179 9.43 27.21 -1.34
N MET A 180 10.05 27.28 -0.16
CA MET A 180 9.67 26.46 0.98
C MET A 180 8.64 27.19 1.83
N ASN A 181 7.59 26.49 2.23
CA ASN A 181 6.49 27.05 3.00
C ASN A 181 6.18 26.16 4.21
N LEU A 182 5.54 26.75 5.23
CA LEU A 182 4.98 25.99 6.34
C LEU A 182 3.68 26.57 6.89
N CYS A 183 2.92 25.75 7.60
CA CYS A 183 1.80 26.17 8.43
C CYS A 183 1.66 25.27 9.67
N ALA A 184 0.82 25.69 10.61
CA ALA A 184 0.45 24.93 11.79
C ALA A 184 -0.84 24.13 11.55
N VAL A 185 -0.91 22.94 12.17
CA VAL A 185 -2.09 22.07 12.16
C VAL A 185 -2.46 21.59 13.56
N ALA A 186 -3.76 21.41 13.78
CA ALA A 186 -4.29 20.59 14.87
C ALA A 186 -4.40 19.13 14.39
N ALA A 187 -3.99 18.19 15.22
CA ALA A 187 -4.03 16.75 14.97
C ALA A 187 -4.16 16.00 16.31
N PRO A 188 -5.22 16.25 17.10
CA PRO A 188 -5.29 15.84 18.50
C PRO A 188 -5.32 14.32 18.69
N GLN A 189 -5.91 13.59 17.75
CA GLN A 189 -6.03 12.13 17.82
C GLN A 189 -4.73 11.45 17.38
N GLU A 190 -4.11 11.97 16.33
CA GLU A 190 -2.81 11.52 15.83
C GLU A 190 -1.72 11.82 16.85
N HIS A 191 -1.81 12.96 17.54
CA HIS A 191 -0.88 13.33 18.59
C HIS A 191 -0.89 12.33 19.76
N SER A 192 -2.08 11.90 20.18
CA SER A 192 -2.24 10.81 21.16
C SER A 192 -1.62 9.50 20.66
N LEU A 193 -1.78 9.17 19.37
CA LEU A 193 -1.13 7.99 18.77
C LEU A 193 0.40 8.12 18.70
N TRP A 194 0.93 9.32 18.43
CA TRP A 194 2.37 9.56 18.36
C TRP A 194 3.05 9.50 19.74
N MET A 195 2.34 9.88 20.80
CA MET A 195 2.90 10.08 22.14
C MET A 195 2.41 9.02 23.13
N ASP A 196 1.10 8.99 23.40
CA ASP A 196 0.50 8.23 24.50
C ASP A 196 0.68 6.71 24.31
N PHE A 197 0.74 6.24 23.06
CA PHE A 197 0.99 4.83 22.78
C PHE A 197 2.25 4.29 23.45
N TRP A 198 3.32 5.10 23.46
CA TRP A 198 4.60 4.64 23.97
C TRP A 198 4.62 4.51 25.49
N GLU A 199 3.73 5.20 26.20
CA GLU A 199 3.62 5.11 27.65
C GLU A 199 3.08 3.74 28.10
N ASP A 200 2.27 3.10 27.25
CA ASP A 200 1.71 1.79 27.52
C ASP A 200 1.65 0.91 26.25
N VAL A 201 2.81 0.34 25.89
CA VAL A 201 2.90 -0.68 24.84
C VAL A 201 2.56 -2.04 25.44
N GLN A 202 1.25 -2.25 25.63
CA GLN A 202 0.64 -3.48 26.13
C GLN A 202 1.13 -3.90 27.54
N GLY A 203 1.27 -2.95 28.44
CA GLY A 203 1.71 -3.09 29.82
C GLY A 203 3.19 -2.77 30.04
N PHE A 204 3.89 -2.30 29.01
CA PHE A 204 5.30 -1.91 29.10
C PHE A 204 5.51 -0.47 28.63
N ASP A 205 6.25 0.30 29.41
CA ASP A 205 6.59 1.69 29.12
C ASP A 205 7.80 1.78 28.17
N PHE A 206 7.56 2.32 26.98
CA PHE A 206 8.52 2.58 25.89
C PHE A 206 8.69 4.09 25.65
N SER A 207 8.06 4.93 26.47
CA SER A 207 7.90 6.37 26.27
C SER A 207 9.22 7.05 25.94
N ASP A 208 10.21 6.89 26.80
CA ASP A 208 11.47 7.64 26.73
C ASP A 208 12.26 7.44 25.41
N PRO A 209 12.64 6.22 24.98
CA PRO A 209 13.37 6.05 23.71
C PRO A 209 12.50 6.24 22.47
N CYS A 210 11.24 5.80 22.49
CA CYS A 210 10.42 5.73 21.28
C CYS A 210 9.71 7.06 20.98
N GLN A 211 9.23 7.80 21.99
CA GLN A 211 8.74 9.16 21.79
C GLN A 211 9.87 10.04 21.27
N ARG A 212 11.11 9.92 21.79
CA ARG A 212 12.28 10.67 21.28
C ARG A 212 12.57 10.40 19.81
N LEU A 213 12.51 9.14 19.37
CA LEU A 213 12.67 8.79 17.95
C LEU A 213 11.52 9.31 17.09
N THR A 214 10.29 9.21 17.58
CA THR A 214 9.07 9.68 16.91
C THR A 214 9.09 11.20 16.71
N MET A 215 9.58 11.93 17.71
CA MET A 215 9.74 13.39 17.68
C MET A 215 10.96 13.83 16.86
N GLY A 216 12.01 13.00 16.81
CA GLY A 216 13.23 13.27 16.04
C GLY A 216 13.10 12.98 14.54
N THR A 217 12.01 12.34 14.09
CA THR A 217 11.84 11.86 12.72
C THR A 217 10.64 12.53 12.04
N PRO A 218 10.84 13.32 10.97
CA PRO A 218 9.74 13.88 10.18
C PRO A 218 8.88 12.79 9.52
N LEU A 219 7.58 13.04 9.41
CA LEU A 219 6.62 12.17 8.73
C LEU A 219 6.31 12.71 7.33
N ILE A 220 6.34 11.87 6.30
CA ILE A 220 5.83 12.22 4.97
C ILE A 220 4.40 11.69 4.86
N SER A 221 3.43 12.58 4.84
CA SER A 221 2.03 12.23 4.64
C SER A 221 1.25 13.38 4.01
N ALA A 222 0.08 13.09 3.45
CA ALA A 222 -0.89 14.12 3.13
C ALA A 222 -1.43 14.70 4.43
N ALA A 223 -1.36 16.02 4.61
CA ALA A 223 -1.90 16.70 5.79
C ALA A 223 -3.41 16.44 5.95
N SER A 224 -4.10 16.10 4.85
CA SER A 224 -5.50 15.66 4.86
C SER A 224 -5.76 14.34 5.61
N GLN A 225 -4.73 13.67 6.10
CA GLN A 225 -4.84 12.45 6.91
C GLN A 225 -4.75 12.72 8.42
N LEU A 226 -4.55 13.98 8.82
CA LEU A 226 -4.53 14.41 10.21
C LEU A 226 -5.96 14.87 10.60
N GLY A 227 -6.82 14.01 11.16
CA GLY A 227 -8.16 14.40 11.60
C GLY A 227 -9.15 13.27 11.93
N SER A 228 -10.18 13.63 12.71
CA SER A 228 -11.05 12.70 13.46
C SER A 228 -12.29 12.16 12.76
N ASP A 229 -12.81 12.85 11.75
CA ASP A 229 -14.05 12.48 11.05
C ASP A 229 -13.76 12.14 9.58
N LYS A 230 -13.89 10.86 9.24
CA LYS A 230 -13.70 10.31 7.89
C LYS A 230 -15.00 10.32 7.06
N ASP A 231 -15.88 11.31 7.27
CA ASP A 231 -17.12 11.46 6.50
C ASP A 231 -16.87 12.33 5.25
N HIS A 232 -16.83 11.69 4.08
CA HIS A 232 -16.31 12.23 2.82
C HIS A 232 -17.34 13.05 2.01
N SER A 233 -17.97 14.08 2.58
CA SER A 233 -18.92 14.90 1.80
C SER A 233 -18.30 16.07 1.00
N SER A 234 -17.04 16.44 1.26
CA SER A 234 -16.22 17.28 0.34
C SER A 234 -14.76 17.37 0.83
N GLU A 235 -13.79 16.93 0.03
CA GLU A 235 -12.35 16.99 0.38
C GLU A 235 -11.88 18.45 0.63
N ASP A 236 -12.46 19.43 -0.06
CA ASP A 236 -12.07 20.84 0.01
C ASP A 236 -12.47 21.56 1.31
N ALA A 237 -13.56 21.12 1.97
CA ALA A 237 -14.01 21.75 3.22
C ALA A 237 -13.27 21.21 4.45
N TRP A 238 -12.82 19.95 4.38
CA TRP A 238 -12.14 19.24 5.47
C TRP A 238 -10.67 19.63 5.60
N GLN A 239 -9.92 19.72 4.49
CA GLN A 239 -8.52 20.16 4.54
C GLN A 239 -8.37 21.56 5.16
N ARG A 240 -9.40 22.41 4.98
CA ARG A 240 -9.43 23.77 5.54
C ARG A 240 -9.67 23.81 7.05
N SER A 241 -10.23 22.77 7.67
CA SER A 241 -10.66 22.78 9.08
C SER A 241 -9.55 22.44 10.09
N GLN A 242 -8.48 21.76 9.66
CA GLN A 242 -7.37 21.34 10.53
C GLN A 242 -6.13 22.27 10.44
N LEU A 243 -6.07 23.11 9.39
CA LEU A 243 -5.06 24.17 9.25
C LEU A 243 -5.37 25.31 10.22
N THR A 244 -4.59 25.44 11.29
CA THR A 244 -4.83 26.45 12.33
C THR A 244 -4.13 27.77 12.06
N SER A 245 -3.21 27.81 11.09
CA SER A 245 -2.56 29.04 10.66
C SER A 245 -2.63 29.28 9.15
N THR A 246 -2.45 30.55 8.77
CA THR A 246 -2.08 30.87 7.39
C THR A 246 -0.67 30.33 7.08
N PRO A 247 -0.39 29.93 5.82
CA PRO A 247 0.97 29.61 5.39
C PRO A 247 1.94 30.78 5.57
N ALA A 248 3.19 30.46 5.88
CA ALA A 248 4.32 31.37 5.82
C ALA A 248 5.42 30.83 4.90
N GLU A 249 5.98 31.70 4.07
CA GLU A 249 7.18 31.42 3.30
C GLU A 249 8.39 31.38 4.24
N LEU A 250 9.23 30.36 4.10
CA LEU A 250 10.48 30.21 4.86
C LEU A 250 11.65 30.84 4.14
N PHE A 251 11.90 30.37 2.92
CA PHE A 251 12.98 30.81 2.06
C PHE A 251 12.70 30.32 0.64
N ALA A 252 13.38 30.95 -0.33
CA ALA A 252 13.34 30.54 -1.72
C ALA A 252 14.75 30.21 -2.23
N ILE A 253 14.84 29.18 -3.06
CA ILE A 253 16.05 28.81 -3.80
C ILE A 253 15.86 29.28 -5.23
N ASP A 254 16.54 30.35 -5.60
CA ASP A 254 16.65 30.80 -7.00
C ASP A 254 17.83 30.07 -7.66
N LEU A 255 17.51 29.12 -8.54
CA LEU A 255 18.51 28.29 -9.20
C LEU A 255 19.45 29.08 -10.09
N MET A 256 19.16 30.33 -10.48
CA MET A 256 20.09 31.14 -11.27
C MET A 256 21.22 31.73 -10.43
N THR A 257 21.00 31.90 -9.13
CA THR A 257 21.92 32.63 -8.24
C THR A 257 22.40 31.82 -7.03
N ALA A 258 21.75 30.68 -6.74
CA ALA A 258 22.11 29.81 -5.62
C ALA A 258 23.58 29.34 -5.72
N PRO A 259 24.39 29.45 -4.66
CA PRO A 259 25.77 29.01 -4.71
C PRO A 259 25.90 27.47 -4.66
N PRO A 260 27.04 26.88 -5.08
CA PRO A 260 27.24 25.42 -5.09
C PRO A 260 27.10 24.73 -3.73
N ASP A 261 27.27 25.48 -2.63
CA ASP A 261 27.19 25.02 -1.25
C ASP A 261 25.82 25.28 -0.59
N VAL A 262 24.82 25.76 -1.37
CA VAL A 262 23.47 26.13 -0.88
C VAL A 262 22.81 25.04 -0.04
N THR A 263 23.01 23.76 -0.37
CA THR A 263 22.38 22.64 0.35
C THR A 263 23.12 22.23 1.61
N THR A 264 24.38 22.66 1.78
CA THR A 264 25.26 22.27 2.89
C THR A 264 25.40 23.36 3.96
N ARG A 265 25.08 24.60 3.59
CA ARG A 265 25.24 25.77 4.45
C ARG A 265 23.89 26.26 4.95
N PRO A 266 23.60 26.11 6.27
CA PRO A 266 22.27 26.40 6.82
C PRO A 266 21.84 27.86 6.65
N GLU A 267 22.77 28.80 6.48
CA GLU A 267 22.46 30.21 6.21
C GLU A 267 21.64 30.45 4.94
N PHE A 268 21.71 29.56 3.95
CA PHE A 268 20.92 29.67 2.72
C PHE A 268 19.57 28.97 2.79
N LEU A 269 19.38 28.11 3.80
CA LEU A 269 18.19 27.30 4.00
C LEU A 269 17.61 27.57 5.38
N CYS A 270 17.70 28.83 5.82
CA CYS A 270 17.20 29.29 7.10
C CYS A 270 16.18 30.41 6.87
N GLY A 271 14.97 30.20 7.38
CA GLY A 271 13.87 31.16 7.32
C GLY A 271 13.38 31.53 8.72
N GLU A 272 13.09 32.80 8.93
CA GLU A 272 12.22 33.22 10.03
C GLU A 272 10.78 33.20 9.53
N PHE A 273 9.86 32.78 10.39
CA PHE A 273 8.46 32.70 10.07
C PHE A 273 7.61 33.29 11.18
N GLU A 274 6.46 33.82 10.79
CA GLU A 274 5.44 34.32 11.69
C GLU A 274 4.08 33.74 11.23
N LEU A 275 3.48 32.87 12.05
CA LEU A 275 2.20 32.21 11.73
C LEU A 275 1.04 32.92 12.41
N PHE A 276 0.07 33.33 11.59
CA PHE A 276 -1.15 33.99 12.05
C PHE A 276 -2.31 32.99 12.12
N PRO A 277 -3.26 33.17 13.05
CA PRO A 277 -4.50 32.40 13.08
C PRO A 277 -5.22 32.53 11.75
N ARG A 278 -5.80 31.43 11.27
CA ARG A 278 -6.68 31.48 10.11
C ARG A 278 -7.97 32.26 10.49
N PRO A 279 -8.45 33.23 9.69
CA PRO A 279 -9.69 33.95 10.00
C PRO A 279 -10.89 33.00 9.98
N GLU A 280 -11.88 33.23 10.87
CA GLU A 280 -13.17 32.53 10.83
C GLU A 280 -13.78 32.67 9.43
N SER A 281 -13.99 31.57 8.73
CA SER A 281 -14.73 31.59 7.48
C SER A 281 -16.17 32.01 7.78
N GLY A 282 -16.56 33.20 7.31
CA GLY A 282 -17.92 33.71 7.44
C GLY A 282 -18.94 32.68 6.96
N LEU A 283 -19.84 32.28 7.86
CA LEU A 283 -21.19 31.94 7.45
C LEU A 283 -21.77 33.24 6.90
N ASP A 284 -22.07 33.28 5.61
CA ASP A 284 -22.71 34.43 4.98
C ASP A 284 -23.97 34.82 5.78
N GLU A 285 -24.04 36.09 6.19
CA GLU A 285 -25.24 36.73 6.75
C GLU A 285 -26.30 36.92 5.66
N GLU A 286 -26.80 35.85 5.03
CA GLU A 286 -27.97 35.90 4.14
C GLU A 286 -28.82 34.63 4.27
N ASP A 287 -29.62 34.51 5.33
CA ASP A 287 -31.02 34.06 5.29
C ASP A 287 -31.62 34.05 6.71
N THR A 288 -31.85 35.23 7.29
CA THR A 288 -32.71 35.37 8.47
C THR A 288 -34.17 35.52 8.02
N ASP A 289 -34.79 34.46 7.51
CA ASP A 289 -36.25 34.39 7.39
C ASP A 289 -36.80 32.97 7.14
N THR A 290 -36.54 32.03 8.06
CA THR A 290 -37.44 30.87 8.25
C THR A 290 -37.59 30.52 9.74
N PRO A 291 -38.78 30.68 10.34
CA PRO A 291 -38.99 30.45 11.77
C PRO A 291 -39.38 28.99 12.10
N ASP A 292 -38.67 27.98 11.59
CA ASP A 292 -39.03 26.56 11.82
C ASP A 292 -37.85 25.56 11.76
N ALA A 293 -36.74 25.84 12.46
CA ALA A 293 -35.65 24.86 12.63
C ALA A 293 -35.12 24.81 14.08
N HIS A 294 -35.96 24.34 15.01
CA HIS A 294 -35.56 24.03 16.38
C HIS A 294 -35.47 22.52 16.61
N TRP A 295 -34.39 21.84 16.17
CA TRP A 295 -34.02 20.51 16.68
C TRP A 295 -32.60 20.03 16.33
N TRP A 296 -31.60 20.91 16.31
CA TRP A 296 -30.19 20.51 16.28
C TRP A 296 -29.29 21.60 16.86
N ARG A 297 -29.39 21.79 18.18
CA ARG A 297 -28.27 22.29 18.99
C ARG A 297 -27.66 21.10 19.72
N ALA A 298 -26.83 20.35 18.99
CA ALA A 298 -25.81 19.52 19.60
C ALA A 298 -24.58 20.41 19.83
N ASP A 299 -24.14 20.47 21.09
CA ASP A 299 -22.95 21.15 21.64
C ASP A 299 -22.15 22.10 20.74
N GLU A 300 -22.39 23.40 20.89
CA GLU A 300 -21.52 24.52 20.46
C GLU A 300 -20.16 24.56 21.21
N ARG A 301 -19.71 23.46 21.83
CA ARG A 301 -18.42 23.37 22.55
C ARG A 301 -17.34 22.56 21.84
N SER A 302 -17.64 21.84 20.75
CA SER A 302 -16.67 20.91 20.14
C SER A 302 -15.85 21.50 18.98
N CYS A 303 -16.35 22.54 18.29
CA CYS A 303 -15.70 23.08 17.09
C CYS A 303 -14.73 24.25 17.40
N THR A 304 -14.92 24.95 18.53
CA THR A 304 -14.09 26.09 18.94
C THR A 304 -12.78 25.68 19.63
N ASP A 305 -12.69 24.47 20.20
CA ASP A 305 -11.49 24.01 20.91
C ASP A 305 -10.37 23.49 19.98
N LEU A 306 -10.70 23.09 18.74
CA LEU A 306 -9.72 22.58 17.75
C LEU A 306 -9.00 23.70 16.98
N GLN A 307 -9.66 24.85 16.78
CA GLN A 307 -9.11 25.98 16.02
C GLN A 307 -7.93 26.69 16.71
N HIS A 308 -7.61 26.30 17.95
CA HIS A 308 -6.59 26.93 18.79
C HIS A 308 -5.51 25.95 19.30
N ARG A 309 -5.39 24.78 18.65
CA ARG A 309 -4.39 23.76 18.98
C ARG A 309 -3.33 23.65 17.87
N VAL A 310 -2.07 23.45 18.26
CA VAL A 310 -0.98 23.17 17.30
C VAL A 310 -0.24 21.92 17.74
N ASP A 311 -0.41 20.85 16.95
CA ASP A 311 0.19 19.53 17.21
C ASP A 311 1.39 19.26 16.31
N ALA A 312 1.44 19.90 15.14
CA ALA A 312 2.53 19.76 14.18
C ALA A 312 2.68 21.00 13.30
N LEU A 313 3.83 21.12 12.65
CA LEU A 313 4.03 21.97 11.49
C LEU A 313 4.00 21.11 10.22
N VAL A 314 3.29 21.59 9.21
CA VAL A 314 3.31 21.00 7.86
C VAL A 314 4.22 21.85 7.00
N VAL A 315 5.20 21.22 6.35
CA VAL A 315 6.21 21.87 5.50
C VAL A 315 6.11 21.31 4.09
N TRP A 316 6.13 22.18 3.09
CA TRP A 316 6.04 21.82 1.67
C TRP A 316 6.85 22.77 0.80
N PHE A 317 6.86 22.51 -0.51
CA PHE A 317 7.49 23.39 -1.48
C PHE A 317 6.60 23.72 -2.68
N ASP A 318 6.84 24.88 -3.25
CA ASP A 318 6.26 25.31 -4.52
C ASP A 318 7.36 25.37 -5.58
N VAL A 319 6.99 25.10 -6.83
CA VAL A 319 7.89 25.08 -7.98
C VAL A 319 7.45 26.14 -8.97
N LYS A 320 8.36 27.03 -9.37
CA LYS A 320 8.08 28.11 -10.33
C LYS A 320 9.01 28.06 -11.54
N PHE A 321 8.41 28.31 -12.71
CA PHE A 321 9.09 28.40 -14.00
C PHE A 321 9.13 29.86 -14.48
N ASP A 322 9.87 30.73 -13.79
CA ASP A 322 9.88 32.18 -14.06
C ASP A 322 10.41 32.54 -15.46
N HIS A 323 11.16 31.63 -16.09
CA HIS A 323 11.65 31.80 -17.45
C HIS A 323 10.64 31.43 -18.54
N ALA A 324 9.51 30.80 -18.17
CA ALA A 324 8.41 30.59 -19.08
C ALA A 324 7.72 31.93 -19.39
N HIS A 325 7.28 32.14 -20.64
CA HIS A 325 6.50 33.33 -20.97
C HIS A 325 5.07 33.22 -20.45
N VAL A 326 4.52 32.01 -20.44
CA VAL A 326 3.29 31.68 -19.71
C VAL A 326 3.69 31.33 -18.28
N PRO A 327 3.23 32.06 -17.25
CA PRO A 327 3.52 31.71 -15.86
C PRO A 327 3.04 30.28 -15.58
N VAL A 328 3.98 29.43 -15.13
CA VAL A 328 3.67 28.08 -14.67
C VAL A 328 4.24 27.94 -13.28
N GLU A 329 3.39 27.51 -12.36
CA GLU A 329 3.77 27.12 -11.01
C GLU A 329 2.87 26.00 -10.54
N TYR A 330 3.37 25.19 -9.62
CA TYR A 330 2.55 24.24 -8.88
C TYR A 330 3.05 24.15 -7.43
N SER A 331 2.18 23.69 -6.54
CA SER A 331 2.43 23.57 -5.11
C SER A 331 2.27 22.13 -4.67
N THR A 332 3.09 21.69 -3.71
CA THR A 332 2.85 20.44 -2.97
C THR A 332 2.15 20.72 -1.64
N GLY A 333 1.55 21.91 -1.47
CA GLY A 333 0.90 22.33 -0.24
C GLY A 333 -0.36 21.54 0.11
N PRO A 334 -0.81 21.63 1.36
CA PRO A 334 -1.96 20.87 1.85
C PRO A 334 -3.28 21.21 1.16
N GLU A 335 -3.39 22.41 0.56
CA GLU A 335 -4.57 22.87 -0.18
C GLU A 335 -4.41 22.72 -1.71
N ALA A 336 -3.27 22.18 -2.17
CA ALA A 336 -3.01 21.93 -3.58
C ALA A 336 -3.46 20.51 -3.96
N PRO A 337 -3.73 20.25 -5.26
CA PRO A 337 -3.97 18.91 -5.73
C PRO A 337 -2.80 17.97 -5.37
N TRP A 338 -3.12 16.69 -5.19
CA TRP A 338 -2.16 15.69 -4.71
C TRP A 338 -0.91 15.60 -5.61
N THR A 339 0.26 15.46 -4.96
CA THR A 339 1.54 15.19 -5.62
C THR A 339 2.27 14.07 -4.88
N LEU A 340 3.21 13.40 -5.55
CA LEU A 340 4.02 12.30 -5.01
C LEU A 340 4.78 12.69 -3.72
N TRP A 341 5.20 13.96 -3.62
CA TRP A 341 5.98 14.46 -2.50
C TRP A 341 5.15 14.70 -1.24
N GLN A 342 3.82 14.83 -1.37
CA GLN A 342 2.89 15.14 -0.28
C GLN A 342 3.41 16.32 0.57
N GLN A 343 3.35 16.22 1.90
CA GLN A 343 3.93 17.20 2.82
C GLN A 343 4.82 16.53 3.87
N THR A 344 5.71 17.32 4.46
CA THR A 344 6.55 16.90 5.59
C THR A 344 5.96 17.42 6.89
N ILE A 345 5.55 16.52 7.78
CA ILE A 345 4.93 16.81 9.07
C ILE A 345 6.01 16.74 10.16
N LEU A 346 6.23 17.88 10.82
CA LEU A 346 7.10 18.04 11.98
C LEU A 346 6.24 18.05 13.24
N ARG A 347 6.21 16.92 13.95
CA ARG A 347 5.43 16.76 15.19
C ARG A 347 5.97 17.67 16.28
N LEU A 348 5.08 18.23 17.11
CA LEU A 348 5.46 19.01 18.30
C LEU A 348 5.19 18.20 19.59
N PRO A 349 6.12 18.22 20.56
CA PRO A 349 5.98 17.45 21.79
C PRO A 349 4.95 18.10 22.72
N PRO A 350 4.22 17.32 23.54
CA PRO A 350 3.25 17.85 24.49
C PRO A 350 3.93 18.67 25.61
N PRO A 351 3.20 19.59 26.26
CA PRO A 351 3.71 20.40 27.37
C PRO A 351 4.19 19.58 28.58
N SER A 352 3.72 18.34 28.73
CA SER A 352 4.06 17.41 29.81
C SER A 352 5.37 16.63 29.60
N PHE A 353 6.00 16.74 28.43
CA PHE A 353 7.20 15.98 28.08
C PHE A 353 8.44 16.50 28.85
N THR A 354 8.85 15.81 29.92
CA THR A 354 10.01 16.20 30.74
C THR A 354 10.99 15.03 30.90
N GLY A 355 12.25 15.21 30.47
CA GLY A 355 13.29 14.18 30.53
C GLY A 355 14.69 14.70 30.16
N THR A 356 15.76 14.05 30.64
CA THR A 356 17.14 14.44 30.33
C THR A 356 17.45 14.21 28.84
N GLY A 357 17.61 15.30 28.07
CA GLY A 357 17.86 15.24 26.62
C GLY A 357 16.61 15.29 25.74
N ALA A 358 15.43 15.50 26.32
CA ALA A 358 14.24 15.96 25.59
C ALA A 358 14.46 17.40 25.06
N PRO A 359 13.87 17.81 23.92
CA PRO A 359 13.79 19.23 23.59
C PRO A 359 13.12 19.96 24.76
N ASP A 360 13.70 21.06 25.24
CA ASP A 360 13.13 21.92 26.28
C ASP A 360 11.89 22.60 25.67
N CYS A 361 10.77 21.87 25.65
CA CYS A 361 9.50 22.34 25.10
C CYS A 361 8.65 22.86 26.25
N ARG A 362 8.47 24.18 26.29
CA ARG A 362 7.55 24.87 27.21
C ARG A 362 6.39 25.51 26.48
N LEU A 363 6.17 25.11 25.23
CA LEU A 363 5.03 25.57 24.45
C LEU A 363 3.77 24.95 25.04
N ASP A 364 2.83 25.80 25.44
CA ASP A 364 1.51 25.38 25.86
C ASP A 364 0.67 25.05 24.61
N ALA A 365 0.17 23.83 24.51
CA ALA A 365 -0.64 23.34 23.38
C ALA A 365 -1.93 24.16 23.17
N SER A 366 -2.33 24.96 24.17
CA SER A 366 -3.46 25.90 24.12
C SER A 366 -3.06 27.37 23.89
N ALA A 367 -1.77 27.70 23.80
CA ALA A 367 -1.29 29.09 23.69
C ALA A 367 -1.34 29.69 22.27
N MET A 368 -1.93 28.98 21.30
CA MET A 368 -1.88 29.30 19.89
C MET A 368 -3.27 29.06 19.26
N LEU A 369 -4.26 29.94 19.36
CA LEU A 369 -4.26 31.20 18.60
C LEU A 369 -5.62 31.90 18.81
N GLN A 370 -5.80 32.60 19.93
CA GLN A 370 -6.88 33.59 20.04
C GLN A 370 -6.62 34.76 19.07
N PRO A 371 -7.66 35.45 18.56
CA PRO A 371 -7.50 36.60 17.66
C PRO A 371 -6.45 37.61 18.20
N GLY A 372 -5.39 37.87 17.42
CA GLY A 372 -4.29 38.79 17.78
C GLY A 372 -3.03 38.15 18.39
N ARG A 373 -2.90 36.82 18.39
CA ARG A 373 -1.68 36.07 18.80
C ARG A 373 -0.90 35.55 17.58
N THR A 374 0.42 35.39 17.70
CA THR A 374 1.28 34.94 16.57
C THR A 374 2.37 33.98 17.02
N LEU A 375 2.65 32.93 16.22
CA LEU A 375 3.77 32.01 16.45
C LEU A 375 4.98 32.53 15.70
N ARG A 376 6.10 32.70 16.39
CA ARG A 376 7.33 33.11 15.73
C ARG A 376 8.37 32.03 15.86
N GLY A 377 9.13 31.84 14.79
CA GLY A 377 10.16 30.83 14.81
C GLY A 377 11.19 31.01 13.72
N ARG A 378 12.19 30.16 13.80
CA ARG A 378 13.25 30.02 12.82
C ARG A 378 13.44 28.54 12.53
N MET A 379 13.40 28.19 11.25
CA MET A 379 13.74 26.85 10.79
C MET A 379 14.95 26.92 9.88
N ALA A 380 15.92 26.03 10.11
CA ALA A 380 17.10 25.87 9.28
C ALA A 380 17.24 24.42 8.82
N LEU A 381 17.49 24.24 7.52
CA LEU A 381 17.80 22.95 6.92
C LEU A 381 19.28 22.89 6.55
N ARG A 382 19.88 21.71 6.59
CA ARG A 382 21.18 21.46 5.96
C ARG A 382 21.31 19.98 5.61
N GLN A 383 22.15 19.64 4.64
CA GLN A 383 22.59 18.27 4.49
C GLN A 383 23.32 17.77 5.73
N ALA A 384 23.02 16.55 6.15
CA ALA A 384 23.66 15.96 7.31
C ALA A 384 25.13 15.68 6.99
N SER A 385 25.99 15.90 7.99
CA SER A 385 27.43 15.66 7.83
C SER A 385 27.80 14.17 7.70
N ALA A 386 26.92 13.26 8.15
CA ALA A 386 27.15 11.82 8.21
C ALA A 386 26.77 11.09 6.91
N ASP A 387 25.65 11.43 6.29
CA ASP A 387 25.28 11.04 4.92
C ASP A 387 24.73 12.29 4.23
N ARG A 388 25.33 12.65 3.10
CA ARG A 388 24.97 13.87 2.38
C ARG A 388 23.54 13.83 1.83
N ARG A 389 22.96 12.64 1.64
CA ARG A 389 21.57 12.47 1.18
C ARG A 389 20.54 12.79 2.26
N ASP A 390 20.96 12.82 3.52
CA ASP A 390 20.11 13.10 4.68
C ASP A 390 20.06 14.62 4.95
N ILE A 391 19.00 15.09 5.59
CA ILE A 391 18.74 16.49 5.94
C ILE A 391 18.63 16.62 7.46
N ASP A 392 19.43 17.47 8.06
CA ASP A 392 19.20 17.95 9.43
C ASP A 392 18.23 19.14 9.40
N ILE A 393 17.22 19.10 10.26
CA ILE A 393 16.22 20.14 10.47
C ILE A 393 16.40 20.70 11.88
N LYS A 394 16.72 21.98 11.98
CA LYS A 394 16.77 22.70 13.25
C LYS A 394 15.59 23.65 13.31
N LEU A 395 14.77 23.54 14.35
CA LEU A 395 13.59 24.36 14.55
C LEU A 395 13.64 25.01 15.94
N SER A 396 13.43 26.32 15.96
CA SER A 396 13.33 27.14 17.16
C SER A 396 12.06 27.96 17.08
N MET A 397 11.20 27.92 18.10
CA MET A 397 9.94 28.67 18.10
C MET A 397 9.61 29.21 19.48
N GLU A 398 8.87 30.31 19.52
CA GLU A 398 8.40 30.96 20.74
C GLU A 398 6.95 31.46 20.60
N ASP A 399 6.22 31.42 21.71
CA ASP A 399 4.80 31.83 21.79
C ASP A 399 4.60 33.28 22.31
N GLY A 400 5.69 33.99 22.59
CA GLY A 400 5.66 35.35 23.14
C GLY A 400 5.24 35.46 24.61
N ARG A 401 5.03 34.36 25.34
CA ARG A 401 4.75 34.30 26.78
C ARG A 401 5.84 33.59 27.61
N GLY A 402 6.95 33.23 26.98
CA GLY A 402 8.07 32.54 27.62
C GLY A 402 8.07 31.03 27.38
N GLY A 403 7.11 30.51 26.62
CA GLY A 403 7.16 29.17 26.05
C GLY A 403 8.07 29.16 24.83
N SER A 404 8.96 28.18 24.75
CA SER A 404 9.82 27.99 23.59
C SER A 404 10.04 26.51 23.31
N ILE A 405 10.39 26.19 22.07
CA ILE A 405 10.90 24.88 21.68
C ILE A 405 12.20 25.08 20.91
N ASN A 406 13.15 24.19 21.16
CA ASN A 406 14.33 24.01 20.32
C ASN A 406 14.49 22.54 20.03
N THR A 407 14.31 22.14 18.77
CA THR A 407 14.46 20.75 18.33
C THR A 407 15.47 20.63 17.20
N LEU A 408 16.12 19.47 17.14
CA LEU A 408 16.98 19.04 16.06
C LEU A 408 16.50 17.66 15.62
N SER A 409 16.03 17.58 14.38
CA SER A 409 15.57 16.37 13.73
C SER A 409 16.51 16.04 12.56
N SER A 410 16.61 14.77 12.18
CA SER A 410 17.37 14.36 10.99
C SER A 410 16.49 13.44 10.13
N PHE A 411 16.46 13.68 8.83
CA PHE A 411 15.67 12.96 7.84
C PHE A 411 16.60 12.32 6.81
N GLY A 412 16.68 11.00 6.76
CA GLY A 412 17.70 10.33 5.94
C GLY A 412 17.25 9.17 5.06
N ALA A 413 18.13 8.68 4.18
CA ALA A 413 17.94 7.46 3.42
C ALA A 413 17.80 6.22 4.34
N ARG A 414 18.31 6.31 5.58
CA ARG A 414 18.04 5.32 6.66
C ARG A 414 16.61 5.40 7.22
N CYS A 415 15.85 6.42 6.83
CA CYS A 415 14.43 6.57 7.09
C CYS A 415 13.53 6.01 5.98
N GLU A 416 14.06 5.58 4.82
CA GLU A 416 13.29 4.72 3.90
C GLU A 416 13.01 3.33 4.51
N PRO A 417 13.96 2.71 5.24
CA PRO A 417 13.66 1.63 6.15
C PRO A 417 12.67 2.02 7.23
N LEU A 418 12.54 3.30 7.62
CA LEU A 418 11.44 3.81 8.48
C LEU A 418 10.14 4.03 7.71
N LYS A 419 10.07 4.14 6.38
CA LYS A 419 8.78 3.92 5.73
C LYS A 419 8.28 2.50 6.03
N LEU A 420 9.18 1.50 6.07
CA LEU A 420 8.87 0.21 6.69
C LEU A 420 8.79 0.29 8.22
N PHE A 421 9.73 0.91 8.94
CA PHE A 421 9.88 0.88 10.40
C PHE A 421 8.80 1.74 11.09
N THR A 422 8.52 2.98 10.67
CA THR A 422 7.31 3.73 11.08
C THR A 422 5.99 3.12 10.57
N MET A 423 5.92 2.43 9.42
CA MET A 423 4.74 1.56 9.14
C MET A 423 4.69 0.31 10.04
N LEU A 424 5.84 -0.14 10.57
CA LEU A 424 6.00 -1.27 11.51
C LEU A 424 5.86 -0.84 12.99
N ILE A 425 5.80 0.47 13.29
CA ILE A 425 5.93 1.04 14.64
C ILE A 425 4.80 2.05 14.94
N ASP A 426 3.94 2.37 13.97
CA ASP A 426 2.58 2.86 14.24
C ASP A 426 1.86 1.82 15.14
N PRO A 427 1.06 2.24 16.12
CA PRO A 427 0.80 1.52 17.37
C PRO A 427 -0.03 0.24 17.24
N VAL A 428 -0.38 -0.15 16.02
CA VAL A 428 -1.18 -1.34 15.76
C VAL A 428 -0.31 -2.62 15.72
N PHE A 429 1.03 -2.51 15.63
CA PHE A 429 1.84 -3.61 15.06
C PHE A 429 3.05 -4.11 15.86
N VAL A 430 2.93 -4.53 17.12
CA VAL A 430 3.89 -5.52 17.66
C VAL A 430 3.25 -6.42 18.72
N ARG A 431 3.20 -7.76 18.51
CA ARG A 431 3.61 -8.80 19.49
C ARG A 431 3.87 -10.20 18.88
N LEU A 432 5.15 -10.60 18.95
CA LEU A 432 5.74 -11.87 19.46
C LEU A 432 5.02 -13.21 19.14
N PRO A 433 5.12 -13.73 17.89
CA PRO A 433 6.08 -14.80 17.54
C PRO A 433 6.84 -14.55 16.21
N VAL A 434 6.54 -13.42 15.58
CA VAL A 434 7.02 -13.01 14.24
C VAL A 434 8.53 -12.80 14.23
N VAL A 435 9.09 -12.29 15.32
CA VAL A 435 10.53 -12.04 15.44
C VAL A 435 11.33 -13.34 15.40
N ASP A 436 10.82 -14.45 15.93
CA ASP A 436 11.54 -15.74 15.92
C ASP A 436 11.38 -16.48 14.60
N ILE A 437 10.25 -16.33 13.91
CA ILE A 437 10.02 -16.85 12.54
C ILE A 437 10.83 -16.04 11.52
N ALA A 438 10.83 -14.71 11.63
CA ALA A 438 11.64 -13.82 10.80
C ALA A 438 13.14 -14.05 11.06
N ARG A 439 13.57 -14.25 12.31
CA ARG A 439 14.95 -14.65 12.64
C ARG A 439 15.31 -16.03 12.09
N ALA A 440 14.38 -16.99 12.05
CA ALA A 440 14.61 -18.32 11.49
C ALA A 440 14.71 -18.29 9.95
N GLU A 441 13.84 -17.54 9.26
CA GLU A 441 13.87 -17.34 7.80
C GLU A 441 15.13 -16.56 7.37
N LEU A 442 15.47 -15.46 8.05
CA LEU A 442 16.70 -14.68 7.82
C LEU A 442 17.98 -15.50 8.03
N ARG A 443 17.99 -16.43 9.00
CA ARG A 443 19.14 -17.30 9.27
C ARG A 443 19.29 -18.44 8.26
N LEU A 444 18.21 -18.88 7.60
CA LEU A 444 18.23 -20.04 6.72
C LEU A 444 18.43 -19.70 5.24
N HIS A 445 18.01 -18.51 4.77
CA HIS A 445 17.89 -18.26 3.32
C HIS A 445 18.55 -16.97 2.79
N GLY A 446 19.09 -16.09 3.65
CA GLY A 446 19.63 -14.81 3.20
C GLY A 446 18.57 -13.87 2.59
N ASN A 447 18.96 -12.63 2.29
CA ASN A 447 18.07 -11.55 1.81
C ASN A 447 17.65 -11.72 0.34
N ASP A 448 16.96 -12.81 0.00
CA ASP A 448 16.28 -12.99 -1.29
C ASP A 448 14.90 -12.29 -1.28
N THR A 449 14.57 -11.61 -2.38
CA THR A 449 13.25 -11.07 -2.75
C THR A 449 12.06 -11.97 -2.38
N THR A 450 12.24 -13.28 -2.44
CA THR A 450 11.23 -14.27 -2.06
C THR A 450 10.88 -14.26 -0.56
N SER A 451 11.86 -14.02 0.31
CA SER A 451 11.68 -13.88 1.75
C SER A 451 10.91 -12.60 2.11
N VAL A 452 11.06 -11.55 1.30
CA VAL A 452 10.35 -10.27 1.44
C VAL A 452 8.88 -10.40 1.05
N LEU A 453 8.55 -11.12 -0.03
CA LEU A 453 7.14 -11.38 -0.40
C LEU A 453 6.43 -12.26 0.65
N ARG A 454 7.15 -13.23 1.24
CA ARG A 454 6.66 -14.04 2.37
C ARG A 454 6.43 -13.21 3.62
N LEU A 455 7.41 -12.38 3.99
CA LEU A 455 7.28 -11.45 5.12
C LEU A 455 6.12 -10.48 4.90
N ARG A 456 5.97 -9.92 3.69
CA ARG A 456 4.87 -9.03 3.33
C ARG A 456 3.51 -9.71 3.46
N LEU A 457 3.32 -10.90 2.87
CA LEU A 457 2.05 -11.64 2.97
C LEU A 457 1.74 -12.12 4.41
N LEU A 458 2.77 -12.43 5.20
CA LEU A 458 2.61 -12.78 6.61
C LEU A 458 2.25 -11.55 7.45
N LEU A 459 2.91 -10.41 7.20
CA LEU A 459 2.66 -9.14 7.88
C LEU A 459 1.27 -8.57 7.51
N GLU A 460 0.88 -8.55 6.23
CA GLU A 460 -0.44 -8.12 5.76
C GLU A 460 -1.60 -8.92 6.42
N ARG A 461 -1.36 -10.19 6.77
CA ARG A 461 -2.34 -11.03 7.48
C ARG A 461 -2.34 -10.83 9.00
N LEU A 462 -1.19 -10.46 9.57
CA LEU A 462 -1.01 -10.17 10.98
C LEU A 462 -1.40 -8.73 11.33
N GLN A 463 -1.62 -7.88 10.32
CA GLN A 463 -2.04 -6.49 10.47
C GLN A 463 -3.54 -6.32 10.82
N CYS A 464 -4.31 -7.39 10.75
CA CYS A 464 -5.75 -7.39 10.98
C CYS A 464 -6.06 -7.69 12.46
N ARG A 465 -6.51 -6.67 13.22
CA ARG A 465 -7.14 -6.86 14.54
C ARG A 465 -8.34 -7.81 14.45
N SER A 466 -8.96 -7.84 13.26
CA SER A 466 -10.05 -8.73 12.89
C SER A 466 -9.78 -9.41 11.54
N SER A 467 -9.80 -10.74 11.48
CA SER A 467 -9.75 -11.51 10.22
C SER A 467 -11.10 -12.14 9.96
N VAL A 468 -11.47 -12.37 8.70
CA VAL A 468 -12.80 -12.88 8.34
C VAL A 468 -12.71 -14.06 7.38
N ALA A 469 -13.64 -15.00 7.52
CA ALA A 469 -13.82 -16.11 6.61
C ALA A 469 -15.31 -16.39 6.39
N ALA A 470 -15.66 -16.82 5.19
CA ALA A 470 -17.03 -17.13 4.83
C ALA A 470 -17.09 -18.47 4.10
N GLY A 471 -17.97 -19.35 4.56
CA GLY A 471 -18.33 -20.58 3.86
C GLY A 471 -19.53 -20.35 2.95
N SER A 472 -20.15 -21.42 2.47
CA SER A 472 -21.36 -21.29 1.64
C SER A 472 -22.52 -20.62 2.38
N ILE A 473 -22.70 -20.96 3.66
CA ILE A 473 -23.88 -20.59 4.47
C ILE A 473 -23.55 -20.34 5.95
N HIS A 474 -22.27 -20.15 6.28
CA HIS A 474 -21.79 -19.74 7.61
C HIS A 474 -20.60 -18.79 7.46
N SER A 475 -20.25 -18.13 8.55
CA SER A 475 -19.18 -17.15 8.63
C SER A 475 -18.37 -17.37 9.90
N ALA A 476 -17.14 -16.90 9.84
CA ALA A 476 -16.27 -16.81 10.99
C ALA A 476 -15.54 -15.47 10.98
N CYS A 477 -15.25 -14.95 12.16
CA CYS A 477 -14.32 -13.87 12.32
C CYS A 477 -13.37 -14.16 13.48
N LEU A 478 -12.16 -13.64 13.36
CA LEU A 478 -11.20 -13.54 14.44
C LEU A 478 -11.27 -12.12 14.98
N HIS A 479 -11.19 -11.96 16.29
CA HIS A 479 -11.03 -10.67 16.94
C HIS A 479 -10.21 -10.88 18.21
N ASP A 480 -9.09 -10.18 18.35
CA ASP A 480 -8.15 -10.30 19.47
C ASP A 480 -7.73 -11.76 19.77
N GLY A 481 -7.42 -12.52 18.71
CA GLY A 481 -6.97 -13.92 18.83
C GLY A 481 -8.07 -14.93 19.20
N ARG A 482 -9.33 -14.49 19.33
CA ARG A 482 -10.49 -15.35 19.58
C ARG A 482 -11.29 -15.56 18.30
N ALA A 483 -11.83 -16.77 18.13
CA ALA A 483 -12.65 -17.11 16.98
C ALA A 483 -14.15 -17.09 17.33
N TYR A 484 -14.92 -16.37 16.53
CA TYR A 484 -16.38 -16.35 16.56
C TYR A 484 -16.92 -16.97 15.28
N THR A 485 -17.96 -17.79 15.39
CA THR A 485 -18.62 -18.44 14.25
C THR A 485 -20.12 -18.29 14.35
N PHE A 486 -20.77 -18.12 13.19
CA PHE A 486 -22.21 -17.87 13.07
C PHE A 486 -22.75 -18.29 11.70
N GLY A 487 -24.07 -18.37 11.59
CA GLY A 487 -24.79 -18.91 10.44
C GLY A 487 -25.21 -20.37 10.62
N THR A 488 -25.12 -21.17 9.56
CA THR A 488 -25.57 -22.57 9.61
C THR A 488 -24.63 -23.43 10.45
N GLY A 489 -25.18 -24.26 11.35
CA GLY A 489 -24.42 -25.22 12.17
C GLY A 489 -24.93 -26.66 12.10
N THR A 490 -25.81 -26.97 11.15
CA THR A 490 -26.43 -28.31 11.00
C THR A 490 -25.46 -29.47 10.71
N SER A 491 -24.24 -29.19 10.26
CA SER A 491 -23.15 -30.17 10.13
C SER A 491 -22.06 -30.00 11.18
N GLY A 492 -22.24 -29.13 12.18
CA GLY A 492 -21.25 -28.87 13.22
C GLY A 492 -20.15 -27.89 12.83
N GLN A 493 -20.28 -27.21 11.68
CA GLN A 493 -19.25 -26.31 11.13
C GLN A 493 -18.96 -25.07 11.98
N LEU A 494 -19.80 -24.77 12.97
CA LEU A 494 -19.59 -23.65 13.89
C LEU A 494 -18.64 -24.01 15.06
N GLY A 495 -18.54 -25.29 15.45
CA GLY A 495 -17.62 -25.70 16.51
C GLY A 495 -18.12 -25.53 17.96
N HIS A 496 -19.43 -25.34 18.15
CA HIS A 496 -20.04 -25.06 19.46
C HIS A 496 -20.45 -26.31 20.26
N GLY A 497 -20.08 -27.51 19.80
CA GLY A 497 -20.45 -28.78 20.41
C GLY A 497 -21.88 -29.24 20.13
N VAL A 498 -22.63 -28.51 19.30
CA VAL A 498 -24.01 -28.80 18.90
C VAL A 498 -24.22 -28.66 17.39
N PHE A 499 -25.26 -29.30 16.86
CA PHE A 499 -25.68 -29.22 15.46
C PHE A 499 -26.81 -28.19 15.28
N ARG A 500 -26.52 -26.91 15.50
CA ARG A 500 -27.53 -25.84 15.51
C ARG A 500 -27.02 -24.58 14.82
N ASP A 501 -27.90 -23.91 14.09
CA ASP A 501 -27.65 -22.60 13.49
C ASP A 501 -27.54 -21.52 14.58
N GLU A 502 -26.62 -20.58 14.40
CA GLU A 502 -26.36 -19.50 15.34
C GLU A 502 -26.45 -18.14 14.62
N PRO A 503 -27.52 -17.35 14.82
CA PRO A 503 -27.75 -16.14 14.03
C PRO A 503 -26.92 -14.93 14.47
N ARG A 504 -26.10 -15.05 15.52
CA ARG A 504 -25.20 -14.03 16.05
C ARG A 504 -23.79 -14.60 16.23
N PRO A 505 -22.71 -13.79 16.16
CA PRO A 505 -21.37 -14.28 16.46
C PRO A 505 -21.30 -14.93 17.84
N LEU A 506 -20.91 -16.20 17.88
CA LEU A 506 -20.71 -16.94 19.11
C LEU A 506 -19.26 -17.40 19.22
N LEU A 507 -18.65 -17.17 20.38
CA LEU A 507 -17.29 -17.57 20.68
C LEU A 507 -17.15 -19.09 20.62
N VAL A 508 -16.14 -19.59 19.89
CA VAL A 508 -15.77 -21.01 19.90
C VAL A 508 -15.04 -21.32 21.21
N ALA A 509 -15.80 -21.51 22.28
CA ALA A 509 -15.29 -21.58 23.66
C ALA A 509 -14.21 -22.65 23.87
N SER A 510 -14.30 -23.77 23.13
CA SER A 510 -13.32 -24.86 23.18
C SER A 510 -11.91 -24.44 22.72
N LEU A 511 -11.78 -23.35 21.95
CA LEU A 511 -10.49 -22.82 21.49
C LEU A 511 -10.03 -21.58 22.27
N ASN A 512 -10.83 -21.05 23.21
CA ASN A 512 -10.54 -19.79 23.92
C ASN A 512 -9.26 -19.81 24.75
N HIS A 513 -8.74 -20.99 25.08
CA HIS A 513 -7.47 -21.18 25.78
C HIS A 513 -6.24 -21.11 24.84
N ARG A 514 -6.45 -20.79 23.56
CA ARG A 514 -5.42 -20.68 22.51
C ARG A 514 -5.65 -19.40 21.72
N THR A 515 -4.57 -18.85 21.18
CA THR A 515 -4.65 -17.78 20.19
C THR A 515 -4.90 -18.40 18.81
N VAL A 516 -6.04 -18.06 18.21
CA VAL A 516 -6.36 -18.43 16.83
C VAL A 516 -5.77 -17.37 15.89
N ALA A 517 -4.87 -17.79 15.01
CA ALA A 517 -4.17 -16.94 14.05
C ALA A 517 -4.81 -16.89 12.66
N ALA A 518 -5.50 -17.95 12.25
CA ALA A 518 -6.25 -17.98 10.99
C ALA A 518 -7.48 -18.88 11.08
N VAL A 519 -8.49 -18.56 10.28
CA VAL A 519 -9.72 -19.34 10.15
C VAL A 519 -10.08 -19.47 8.67
N ALA A 520 -10.53 -20.66 8.26
CA ALA A 520 -10.99 -20.91 6.90
C ALA A 520 -12.29 -21.71 6.91
N CYS A 521 -13.27 -21.25 6.12
CA CYS A 521 -14.59 -21.85 6.04
C CYS A 521 -14.78 -22.52 4.67
N GLY A 522 -15.12 -23.80 4.66
CA GLY A 522 -15.54 -24.53 3.46
C GLY A 522 -17.06 -24.49 3.25
N ASP A 523 -17.62 -25.45 2.51
CA ASP A 523 -19.09 -25.52 2.33
C ASP A 523 -19.80 -25.78 3.68
N ARG A 524 -19.30 -26.76 4.44
CA ARG A 524 -19.88 -27.23 5.71
C ARG A 524 -18.83 -27.66 6.74
N HIS A 525 -17.63 -27.11 6.66
CA HIS A 525 -16.57 -27.34 7.65
C HIS A 525 -15.76 -26.07 7.87
N THR A 526 -15.04 -26.01 8.98
CA THR A 526 -14.20 -24.87 9.36
C THR A 526 -12.88 -25.39 9.91
N LEU A 527 -11.77 -24.79 9.45
CA LEU A 527 -10.44 -25.01 9.99
C LEU A 527 -9.98 -23.78 10.78
N PHE A 528 -9.26 -24.04 11.87
CA PHE A 528 -8.65 -23.03 12.73
C PHE A 528 -7.16 -23.33 12.84
N LEU A 529 -6.33 -22.32 12.62
CA LEU A 529 -4.90 -22.38 12.90
C LEU A 529 -4.65 -21.66 14.24
N CYS A 530 -4.22 -22.40 15.25
CA CYS A 530 -3.83 -21.87 16.55
C CYS A 530 -2.30 -21.76 16.64
N THR A 531 -1.80 -20.81 17.43
CA THR A 531 -0.36 -20.70 17.71
C THR A 531 0.08 -21.62 18.86
N PRO A 532 1.30 -22.19 18.80
CA PRO A 532 2.20 -22.21 17.64
C PRO A 532 1.87 -23.39 16.69
N GLY A 533 1.34 -23.09 15.49
CA GLY A 533 1.23 -24.04 14.37
C GLY A 533 0.32 -25.26 14.57
N VAL A 534 -0.70 -25.18 15.43
CA VAL A 534 -1.62 -26.30 15.69
C VAL A 534 -2.92 -26.10 14.92
N VAL A 535 -3.31 -27.08 14.10
CA VAL A 535 -4.54 -27.01 13.30
C VAL A 535 -5.68 -27.74 14.00
N PHE A 536 -6.85 -27.12 14.03
CA PHE A 536 -8.12 -27.74 14.44
C PHE A 536 -9.13 -27.69 13.31
N GLY A 537 -10.06 -28.64 13.30
CA GLY A 537 -11.17 -28.68 12.35
C GLY A 537 -12.49 -29.10 12.97
N THR A 538 -13.59 -28.58 12.45
CA THR A 538 -14.96 -28.90 12.87
C THR A 538 -15.88 -28.92 11.66
N GLY A 539 -17.00 -29.62 11.76
CA GLY A 539 -18.02 -29.70 10.73
C GLY A 539 -18.05 -31.03 10.00
N ARG A 540 -18.46 -30.99 8.74
CA ARG A 540 -18.62 -32.14 7.87
C ARG A 540 -17.30 -32.88 7.66
N ASN A 541 -17.31 -34.20 7.82
CA ASN A 541 -16.13 -35.06 7.55
C ASN A 541 -16.40 -36.26 6.62
N THR A 542 -17.51 -36.26 5.87
CA THR A 542 -17.92 -37.40 5.05
C THR A 542 -16.92 -37.81 3.95
N PHE A 543 -15.97 -36.93 3.59
CA PHE A 543 -14.90 -37.20 2.62
C PHE A 543 -13.50 -37.08 3.24
N GLY A 544 -13.38 -36.98 4.57
CA GLY A 544 -12.09 -36.79 5.24
C GLY A 544 -11.61 -35.33 5.27
N GLN A 545 -12.52 -34.35 5.17
CA GLN A 545 -12.19 -32.90 5.20
C GLN A 545 -11.49 -32.45 6.49
N LEU A 546 -11.51 -33.25 7.55
CA LEU A 546 -10.88 -32.97 8.84
C LEU A 546 -9.68 -33.90 9.11
N ALA A 547 -9.15 -34.56 8.08
CA ALA A 547 -8.01 -35.48 8.15
C ALA A 547 -8.16 -36.52 9.29
N SER A 548 -9.32 -37.18 9.32
CA SER A 548 -9.67 -38.22 10.28
C SER A 548 -10.36 -39.38 9.57
N ASP A 549 -9.99 -40.61 9.94
CA ASP A 549 -10.62 -41.85 9.46
C ASP A 549 -12.05 -42.05 10.00
N ASP A 550 -12.41 -41.36 11.09
CA ASP A 550 -13.80 -41.26 11.54
C ASP A 550 -14.55 -40.23 10.67
N LEU A 551 -15.31 -40.71 9.69
CA LEU A 551 -15.98 -39.90 8.65
C LEU A 551 -17.31 -39.25 9.10
N ARG A 552 -17.59 -39.22 10.41
CA ARG A 552 -18.78 -38.54 10.95
C ARG A 552 -18.55 -37.03 11.04
N ASP A 553 -19.65 -36.28 11.04
CA ASP A 553 -19.60 -34.84 11.26
C ASP A 553 -19.26 -34.53 12.73
N PHE A 554 -18.41 -33.53 12.97
CA PHE A 554 -17.94 -33.16 14.31
C PHE A 554 -18.43 -31.76 14.68
N PRO A 555 -19.20 -31.60 15.76
CA PRO A 555 -19.69 -30.28 16.17
C PRO A 555 -18.71 -29.52 17.07
N SER A 556 -17.59 -30.14 17.47
CA SER A 556 -16.52 -29.50 18.25
C SER A 556 -15.21 -29.56 17.48
N PRO A 557 -14.36 -28.51 17.58
CA PRO A 557 -13.01 -28.50 17.01
C PRO A 557 -12.19 -29.70 17.50
N ARG A 558 -11.61 -30.42 16.54
CA ARG A 558 -10.68 -31.52 16.78
C ARG A 558 -9.33 -31.18 16.23
N LYS A 559 -8.28 -31.52 16.98
CA LYS A 559 -6.90 -31.37 16.52
C LYS A 559 -6.68 -32.22 15.27
N ILE A 560 -6.04 -31.63 14.26
CA ILE A 560 -5.59 -32.31 13.05
C ILE A 560 -4.08 -32.48 13.16
N ASP A 561 -3.62 -33.73 13.18
CA ASP A 561 -2.20 -34.05 13.30
C ASP A 561 -1.51 -33.93 11.93
N VAL A 562 -1.07 -32.71 11.60
CA VAL A 562 -0.26 -32.42 10.41
C VAL A 562 1.19 -32.76 10.72
N GLU A 563 1.55 -34.05 10.64
CA GLU A 563 2.94 -34.50 10.85
C GLU A 563 3.79 -34.26 9.60
N VAL A 564 4.58 -33.19 9.59
CA VAL A 564 5.62 -32.99 8.58
C VAL A 564 6.95 -32.67 9.26
N PRO A 565 8.00 -33.50 9.10
CA PRO A 565 9.30 -33.25 9.72
C PRO A 565 9.86 -31.88 9.36
N SER A 566 10.32 -31.14 10.37
CA SER A 566 11.05 -29.87 10.24
C SER A 566 10.29 -28.70 9.59
N SER A 567 8.95 -28.66 9.66
CA SER A 567 8.17 -27.49 9.22
C SER A 567 6.87 -27.33 10.00
N THR A 568 6.37 -26.10 10.11
CA THR A 568 5.14 -25.76 10.87
C THR A 568 4.03 -25.25 9.95
N PRO A 569 2.75 -25.54 10.24
CA PRO A 569 1.60 -24.89 9.61
C PRO A 569 1.62 -23.37 9.77
N ILE A 570 1.36 -22.65 8.67
CA ILE A 570 1.30 -21.18 8.62
C ILE A 570 0.02 -20.62 7.98
N ASP A 571 -0.73 -21.44 7.23
CA ASP A 571 -2.04 -21.05 6.66
C ASP A 571 -2.94 -22.29 6.53
N VAL A 572 -4.25 -22.07 6.59
CA VAL A 572 -5.29 -23.09 6.37
C VAL A 572 -6.28 -22.58 5.33
N ARG A 573 -6.71 -23.45 4.42
CA ARG A 573 -7.72 -23.13 3.40
C ARG A 573 -8.71 -24.27 3.24
N CYS A 574 -9.95 -23.89 2.93
CA CYS A 574 -11.06 -24.81 2.74
C CYS A 574 -11.68 -24.54 1.37
N GLY A 575 -11.91 -25.60 0.60
CA GLY A 575 -12.77 -25.58 -0.57
C GLY A 575 -14.18 -26.05 -0.22
N GLY A 576 -14.91 -26.55 -1.22
CA GLY A 576 -16.25 -27.11 -0.99
C GLY A 576 -16.21 -28.27 0.02
N ASP A 577 -15.49 -29.33 -0.35
CA ASP A 577 -15.36 -30.56 0.44
C ASP A 577 -13.90 -31.02 0.54
N HIS A 578 -12.93 -30.09 0.48
CA HIS A 578 -11.51 -30.39 0.67
C HIS A 578 -10.80 -29.29 1.45
N SER A 579 -9.63 -29.61 1.97
CA SER A 579 -8.85 -28.74 2.84
C SER A 579 -7.38 -28.78 2.50
N MET A 580 -6.70 -27.67 2.75
CA MET A 580 -5.26 -27.53 2.56
C MET A 580 -4.62 -26.79 3.73
N VAL A 581 -3.39 -27.17 4.05
CA VAL A 581 -2.54 -26.55 5.05
C VAL A 581 -1.22 -26.18 4.37
N LEU A 582 -0.88 -24.89 4.38
CA LEU A 582 0.40 -24.39 3.90
C LEU A 582 1.42 -24.44 5.05
N LEU A 583 2.62 -24.92 4.75
CA LEU A 583 3.71 -25.04 5.71
C LEU A 583 4.79 -23.98 5.46
N ALA A 584 5.56 -23.63 6.50
CA ALA A 584 6.62 -22.62 6.44
C ALA A 584 7.69 -22.89 5.37
N ASN A 585 8.02 -24.16 5.11
CA ASN A 585 8.94 -24.55 4.04
C ASN A 585 8.36 -24.38 2.61
N GLY A 586 7.09 -23.99 2.47
CA GLY A 586 6.39 -23.83 1.19
C GLY A 586 5.77 -25.11 0.64
N HIS A 587 5.81 -26.21 1.39
CA HIS A 587 5.03 -27.41 1.08
C HIS A 587 3.56 -27.22 1.49
N VAL A 588 2.68 -27.98 0.82
CA VAL A 588 1.24 -27.97 1.09
C VAL A 588 0.82 -29.40 1.41
N VAL A 589 0.00 -29.54 2.44
CA VAL A 589 -0.65 -30.80 2.81
C VAL A 589 -2.15 -30.66 2.55
N ALA A 590 -2.76 -31.66 1.93
CA ALA A 590 -4.15 -31.63 1.51
C ALA A 590 -4.89 -32.91 1.94
N PHE A 591 -6.19 -32.78 2.20
CA PHE A 591 -7.09 -33.86 2.60
C PHE A 591 -8.54 -33.51 2.25
N GLY A 592 -9.42 -34.51 2.26
CA GLY A 592 -10.82 -34.38 1.86
C GLY A 592 -11.11 -34.97 0.47
N TRP A 593 -12.16 -34.47 -0.17
CA TRP A 593 -12.63 -34.95 -1.46
C TRP A 593 -11.65 -34.63 -2.60
N ASN A 594 -11.46 -35.58 -3.52
CA ASN A 594 -10.46 -35.51 -4.59
C ASN A 594 -10.93 -36.12 -5.93
N ALA A 595 -12.23 -36.28 -6.13
CA ALA A 595 -12.75 -36.92 -7.36
C ALA A 595 -12.34 -36.19 -8.66
N PHE A 596 -11.99 -34.91 -8.58
CA PHE A 596 -11.54 -34.10 -9.71
C PHE A 596 -10.05 -33.76 -9.68
N GLY A 597 -9.30 -34.25 -8.69
CA GLY A 597 -7.88 -33.95 -8.52
C GLY A 597 -7.59 -32.65 -7.78
N GLN A 598 -8.57 -32.07 -7.07
CA GLN A 598 -8.43 -30.79 -6.37
C GLN A 598 -7.37 -30.79 -5.26
N LEU A 599 -6.95 -31.95 -4.75
CA LEU A 599 -5.86 -32.03 -3.79
C LEU A 599 -4.48 -31.90 -4.45
N GLY A 600 -4.35 -32.12 -5.77
CA GLY A 600 -3.06 -32.01 -6.46
C GLY A 600 -2.05 -33.13 -6.13
N ILE A 601 -2.53 -34.27 -5.63
CA ILE A 601 -1.71 -35.41 -5.17
C ILE A 601 -1.46 -36.46 -6.26
N GLY A 602 -1.82 -36.18 -7.51
CA GLY A 602 -1.66 -37.11 -8.62
C GLY A 602 -2.66 -38.27 -8.63
N VAL A 603 -2.27 -39.35 -9.32
CA VAL A 603 -3.00 -40.61 -9.41
C VAL A 603 -2.25 -41.68 -8.60
N SER A 604 -2.96 -42.70 -8.13
CA SER A 604 -2.34 -43.78 -7.33
C SER A 604 -1.18 -44.47 -8.07
N ALA A 605 -0.15 -44.89 -7.34
CA ALA A 605 1.04 -45.57 -7.87
C ALA A 605 0.72 -46.86 -8.64
N PHE A 606 -0.49 -47.41 -8.48
CA PHE A 606 -0.99 -48.59 -9.19
C PHE A 606 -1.73 -48.26 -10.50
N GLY A 607 -1.69 -47.01 -10.97
CA GLY A 607 -2.00 -46.64 -12.36
C GLY A 607 -3.46 -46.80 -12.81
N ALA A 608 -4.42 -47.09 -11.93
CA ALA A 608 -5.77 -47.49 -12.37
C ALA A 608 -6.93 -46.56 -11.95
N SER A 609 -6.78 -45.61 -11.04
CA SER A 609 -7.84 -44.64 -10.73
C SER A 609 -7.33 -43.45 -9.92
N PRO A 610 -7.88 -42.24 -10.13
CA PRO A 610 -7.82 -41.15 -9.15
C PRO A 610 -8.23 -41.62 -7.75
N VAL A 611 -7.51 -41.16 -6.73
CA VAL A 611 -7.92 -41.30 -5.33
C VAL A 611 -9.10 -40.36 -5.11
N ALA A 612 -10.29 -40.88 -4.85
CA ALA A 612 -11.52 -40.08 -4.82
C ALA A 612 -11.69 -39.22 -3.54
N ALA A 613 -11.06 -39.60 -2.44
CA ALA A 613 -11.03 -38.88 -1.17
C ALA A 613 -9.84 -39.33 -0.33
N VAL A 614 -9.36 -38.46 0.56
CA VAL A 614 -8.19 -38.68 1.39
C VAL A 614 -8.49 -38.27 2.83
N SER A 615 -8.48 -39.22 3.77
CA SER A 615 -8.74 -38.98 5.20
C SER A 615 -7.48 -38.72 6.03
N SER A 616 -6.29 -38.73 5.43
CA SER A 616 -5.03 -38.45 6.11
C SER A 616 -4.29 -37.28 5.46
N PRO A 617 -3.59 -36.43 6.24
CA PRO A 617 -2.83 -35.32 5.67
C PRO A 617 -1.81 -35.81 4.63
N THR A 618 -2.00 -35.47 3.36
CA THR A 618 -1.17 -35.94 2.24
C THR A 618 -0.44 -34.79 1.57
N LEU A 619 0.86 -34.95 1.32
CA LEU A 619 1.68 -33.94 0.67
C LEU A 619 1.24 -33.72 -0.79
N VAL A 620 1.00 -32.47 -1.17
CA VAL A 620 0.76 -32.08 -2.57
C VAL A 620 2.06 -32.20 -3.35
N HIS A 621 2.01 -32.81 -4.53
CA HIS A 621 3.19 -32.98 -5.37
C HIS A 621 3.44 -31.73 -6.23
N PRO A 622 4.52 -30.96 -6.00
CA PRO A 622 4.87 -29.86 -6.89
C PRO A 622 5.25 -30.43 -8.28
N PRO A 623 5.00 -29.68 -9.37
CA PRO A 623 5.23 -30.18 -10.72
C PRO A 623 6.72 -30.33 -11.08
N ALA A 624 7.61 -29.68 -10.33
CA ALA A 624 9.06 -29.83 -10.46
C ALA A 624 9.75 -29.64 -9.09
N PRO A 625 10.93 -30.23 -8.87
CA PRO A 625 11.74 -29.96 -7.69
C PRO A 625 12.06 -28.47 -7.54
N GLY A 626 12.13 -27.99 -6.30
CA GLY A 626 12.51 -26.61 -5.98
C GLY A 626 11.38 -25.58 -6.03
N ILE A 627 10.17 -25.94 -6.48
CA ILE A 627 9.00 -25.06 -6.38
C ILE A 627 8.52 -25.00 -4.93
N ARG A 628 8.40 -23.79 -4.39
CA ARG A 628 7.79 -23.54 -3.08
C ARG A 628 6.56 -22.68 -3.25
N PHE A 629 5.47 -23.04 -2.57
CA PHE A 629 4.25 -22.26 -2.55
C PHE A 629 4.29 -21.22 -1.42
N VAL A 630 3.72 -20.05 -1.66
CA VAL A 630 3.58 -18.94 -0.71
C VAL A 630 2.13 -18.59 -0.41
N SER A 631 1.21 -19.02 -1.27
CA SER A 631 -0.23 -18.87 -1.04
C SER A 631 -0.99 -19.99 -1.74
N VAL A 632 -2.10 -20.41 -1.14
CA VAL A 632 -3.02 -21.38 -1.71
C VAL A 632 -4.44 -20.85 -1.60
N SER A 633 -5.30 -21.22 -2.55
CA SER A 633 -6.72 -20.90 -2.52
C SER A 633 -7.53 -22.08 -3.03
N CYS A 634 -8.66 -22.35 -2.37
CA CYS A 634 -9.50 -23.52 -2.65
C CYS A 634 -10.88 -23.05 -3.10
N GLY A 635 -11.32 -23.48 -4.27
CA GLY A 635 -12.68 -23.25 -4.76
C GLY A 635 -13.61 -24.40 -4.40
N PHE A 636 -14.75 -24.52 -5.08
CA PHE A 636 -15.69 -25.61 -4.81
C PHE A 636 -15.05 -26.99 -5.04
N ALA A 637 -14.35 -27.16 -6.17
CA ALA A 637 -13.73 -28.42 -6.58
C ALA A 637 -12.41 -28.21 -7.36
N HIS A 638 -11.74 -27.08 -7.14
CA HIS A 638 -10.44 -26.75 -7.75
C HIS A 638 -9.57 -26.00 -6.74
N SER A 639 -8.28 -25.87 -7.04
CA SER A 639 -7.33 -25.15 -6.19
C SER A 639 -6.30 -24.41 -7.03
N LEU A 640 -5.87 -23.26 -6.50
CA LEU A 640 -4.81 -22.44 -7.04
C LEU A 640 -3.65 -22.38 -6.05
N PHE A 641 -2.44 -22.37 -6.58
CA PHE A 641 -1.20 -22.28 -5.83
C PHE A 641 -0.36 -21.16 -6.42
N LEU A 642 0.05 -20.23 -5.57
CA LEU A 642 1.00 -19.19 -5.91
C LEU A 642 2.38 -19.63 -5.43
N SER A 643 3.33 -19.70 -6.34
CA SER A 643 4.73 -19.97 -6.02
C SER A 643 5.48 -18.71 -5.60
N ASP A 644 6.59 -18.94 -4.94
CA ASP A 644 7.54 -17.96 -4.44
C ASP A 644 8.24 -17.15 -5.56
N SER A 645 8.17 -17.64 -6.80
CA SER A 645 8.61 -16.96 -8.02
C SER A 645 7.49 -16.18 -8.75
N GLY A 646 6.33 -15.99 -8.12
CA GLY A 646 5.18 -15.29 -8.71
C GLY A 646 4.46 -16.04 -9.84
N ARG A 647 4.67 -17.36 -9.96
CA ARG A 647 3.96 -18.23 -10.92
C ARG A 647 2.73 -18.87 -10.29
N VAL A 648 1.65 -19.01 -11.06
CA VAL A 648 0.40 -19.63 -10.63
C VAL A 648 0.26 -21.04 -11.21
N TYR A 649 -0.17 -21.97 -10.36
CA TYR A 649 -0.48 -23.35 -10.70
C TYR A 649 -1.92 -23.65 -10.29
N SER A 650 -2.57 -24.57 -11.01
CA SER A 650 -3.96 -24.95 -10.76
C SER A 650 -4.15 -26.47 -10.82
N CYS A 651 -5.07 -27.01 -10.02
CA CYS A 651 -5.52 -28.39 -10.14
C CYS A 651 -7.00 -28.55 -9.75
N GLY A 652 -7.57 -29.72 -10.05
CA GLY A 652 -8.97 -30.05 -9.79
C GLY A 652 -9.88 -29.98 -11.01
N MET A 653 -11.12 -29.57 -10.78
CA MET A 653 -12.15 -29.49 -11.80
C MET A 653 -11.84 -28.40 -12.84
N GLY A 654 -11.88 -28.74 -14.14
CA GLY A 654 -11.66 -27.78 -15.23
C GLY A 654 -12.85 -27.54 -16.14
N SER A 655 -14.02 -28.13 -15.88
CA SER A 655 -15.17 -28.15 -16.81
C SER A 655 -15.70 -26.78 -17.24
N HIS A 656 -15.47 -25.73 -16.44
CA HIS A 656 -15.84 -24.34 -16.77
C HIS A 656 -14.63 -23.48 -17.17
N GLY A 657 -13.45 -24.08 -17.31
CA GLY A 657 -12.19 -23.37 -17.58
C GLY A 657 -11.52 -22.77 -16.34
N GLN A 658 -11.98 -23.11 -15.13
CA GLN A 658 -11.53 -22.46 -13.87
C GLN A 658 -10.08 -22.76 -13.47
N LEU A 659 -9.37 -23.55 -14.27
CA LEU A 659 -7.95 -23.85 -14.12
C LEU A 659 -7.06 -22.94 -14.98
N GLY A 660 -7.61 -22.24 -15.99
CA GLY A 660 -6.87 -21.28 -16.80
C GLY A 660 -5.85 -21.88 -17.77
N ASN A 661 -5.79 -23.21 -17.95
CA ASN A 661 -4.79 -23.87 -18.79
C ASN A 661 -5.18 -23.98 -20.28
N ASN A 662 -6.05 -23.11 -20.79
CA ASN A 662 -6.54 -23.13 -22.17
C ASN A 662 -7.27 -24.41 -22.60
N ASP A 663 -7.87 -25.13 -21.66
CA ASP A 663 -8.78 -26.23 -21.93
C ASP A 663 -9.79 -26.42 -20.78
N ARG A 664 -10.64 -27.44 -20.89
CA ARG A 664 -11.66 -27.78 -19.88
C ARG A 664 -11.41 -29.10 -19.15
N SER A 665 -10.18 -29.59 -19.20
CA SER A 665 -9.80 -30.87 -18.63
C SER A 665 -9.54 -30.76 -17.13
N HIS A 666 -9.84 -31.82 -16.39
CA HIS A 666 -9.42 -31.95 -15.00
C HIS A 666 -7.89 -32.09 -14.89
N ARG A 667 -7.33 -31.67 -13.76
CA ARG A 667 -5.89 -31.80 -13.46
C ARG A 667 -5.70 -32.42 -12.08
N TRP A 668 -4.89 -33.47 -11.99
CA TRP A 668 -4.62 -34.18 -10.74
C TRP A 668 -3.34 -33.74 -10.03
N VAL A 669 -2.54 -32.90 -10.69
CA VAL A 669 -1.34 -32.28 -10.13
C VAL A 669 -1.39 -30.78 -10.42
N PRO A 670 -0.79 -29.92 -9.56
CA PRO A 670 -0.66 -28.49 -9.84
C PRO A 670 -0.01 -28.27 -11.20
N THR A 671 -0.74 -27.65 -12.11
CA THR A 671 -0.35 -27.43 -13.50
C THR A 671 -0.13 -25.94 -13.73
N PHE A 672 1.02 -25.58 -14.29
CA PHE A 672 1.40 -24.18 -14.50
C PHE A 672 0.45 -23.46 -15.48
N ILE A 673 0.12 -22.21 -15.19
CA ILE A 673 -0.64 -21.31 -16.07
C ILE A 673 0.33 -20.35 -16.75
N PRO A 674 0.72 -20.58 -18.02
CA PRO A 674 1.80 -19.83 -18.66
C PRO A 674 1.41 -18.44 -19.16
N THR A 675 0.11 -18.11 -19.18
CA THR A 675 -0.41 -16.87 -19.77
C THR A 675 -0.43 -15.68 -18.81
N ILE A 676 -0.05 -15.90 -17.54
CA ILE A 676 0.06 -14.88 -16.50
C ILE A 676 1.35 -15.10 -15.72
N ASP A 677 2.01 -14.01 -15.35
CA ASP A 677 3.23 -14.00 -14.54
C ASP A 677 3.18 -12.85 -13.52
N ARG A 678 4.18 -12.81 -12.64
CA ARG A 678 4.32 -11.75 -11.61
C ARG A 678 3.06 -11.62 -10.73
N CYS A 679 2.44 -12.76 -10.43
CA CYS A 679 1.24 -12.80 -9.62
C CYS A 679 1.57 -12.63 -8.14
N THR A 680 0.71 -11.93 -7.41
CA THR A 680 0.88 -11.66 -5.98
C THR A 680 -0.26 -12.23 -5.13
N MET A 681 -1.42 -12.49 -5.74
CA MET A 681 -2.56 -13.08 -5.03
C MET A 681 -3.37 -14.01 -5.93
N VAL A 682 -3.90 -15.07 -5.33
CA VAL A 682 -4.83 -16.00 -5.97
C VAL A 682 -6.08 -16.16 -5.11
N SER A 683 -7.24 -16.21 -5.74
CA SER A 683 -8.52 -16.45 -5.07
C SER A 683 -9.41 -17.36 -5.92
N CYS A 684 -10.05 -18.34 -5.28
CA CYS A 684 -10.97 -19.26 -5.93
C CYS A 684 -12.39 -19.01 -5.44
N GLY A 685 -13.35 -18.95 -6.36
CA GLY A 685 -14.76 -18.95 -6.05
C GLY A 685 -15.40 -20.32 -6.27
N GLY A 686 -16.72 -20.34 -6.46
CA GLY A 686 -17.44 -21.59 -6.76
C GLY A 686 -16.89 -22.31 -8.00
N HIS A 687 -16.94 -21.65 -9.15
CA HIS A 687 -16.44 -22.19 -10.43
C HIS A 687 -15.62 -21.17 -11.23
N HIS A 688 -15.03 -20.19 -10.56
CA HIS A 688 -14.18 -19.17 -11.17
C HIS A 688 -12.98 -18.89 -10.27
N SER A 689 -12.02 -18.15 -10.83
CA SER A 689 -10.72 -17.88 -10.26
C SER A 689 -10.36 -16.44 -10.54
N LEU A 690 -9.79 -15.75 -9.55
CA LEU A 690 -9.17 -14.45 -9.68
C LEU A 690 -7.68 -14.55 -9.36
N VAL A 691 -6.88 -13.80 -10.10
CA VAL A 691 -5.45 -13.64 -9.87
C VAL A 691 -5.10 -12.16 -9.95
N LEU A 692 -4.37 -11.67 -8.96
CA LEU A 692 -3.77 -10.33 -8.96
C LEU A 692 -2.34 -10.43 -9.47
N CYS A 693 -2.00 -9.59 -10.45
CA CYS A 693 -0.67 -9.47 -11.03
C CYS A 693 -0.16 -8.03 -10.82
N ASP A 694 1.12 -7.94 -10.44
CA ASP A 694 1.75 -6.68 -10.03
C ASP A 694 2.90 -6.28 -10.96
N PRO A 695 3.21 -4.96 -11.03
CA PRO A 695 2.91 -3.91 -10.06
C PRO A 695 1.73 -2.99 -10.40
N LEU A 696 1.06 -3.17 -11.54
CA LEU A 696 -0.06 -2.30 -11.96
C LEU A 696 -1.37 -2.61 -11.22
N GLY A 697 -1.41 -3.63 -10.36
CA GLY A 697 -2.62 -4.08 -9.69
C GLY A 697 -3.65 -4.65 -10.68
N GLU A 698 -3.19 -5.41 -11.67
CA GLU A 698 -4.05 -5.97 -12.73
C GLU A 698 -4.73 -7.25 -12.24
N VAL A 699 -6.03 -7.34 -12.43
CA VAL A 699 -6.81 -8.53 -12.05
C VAL A 699 -7.15 -9.35 -13.30
N TYR A 700 -6.85 -10.64 -13.23
CA TYR A 700 -7.24 -11.62 -14.23
C TYR A 700 -8.27 -12.57 -13.64
N ALA A 701 -9.32 -12.86 -14.41
CA ALA A 701 -10.38 -13.79 -14.05
C ALA A 701 -10.43 -14.95 -15.06
N PHE A 702 -10.81 -16.15 -14.62
CA PHE A 702 -11.08 -17.28 -15.50
C PHE A 702 -12.02 -18.29 -14.85
N GLY A 703 -12.57 -19.20 -15.64
CA GLY A 703 -13.62 -20.11 -15.23
C GLY A 703 -15.00 -19.65 -15.69
N SER A 704 -16.00 -19.92 -14.86
CA SER A 704 -17.39 -19.66 -15.19
C SER A 704 -17.69 -18.16 -15.30
N GLY A 705 -18.29 -17.74 -16.43
CA GLY A 705 -18.70 -16.35 -16.72
C GLY A 705 -20.08 -15.97 -16.21
N SER A 706 -20.88 -16.97 -15.82
CA SER A 706 -22.26 -16.80 -15.39
C SER A 706 -22.40 -15.63 -14.41
N THR A 707 -23.46 -14.84 -14.54
CA THR A 707 -23.77 -13.68 -13.69
C THR A 707 -22.76 -12.54 -13.72
N GLY A 708 -21.77 -12.57 -14.62
CA GLY A 708 -20.80 -11.47 -14.79
C GLY A 708 -19.63 -11.50 -13.83
N LYS A 709 -19.41 -12.62 -13.13
CA LYS A 709 -18.39 -12.77 -12.07
C LYS A 709 -16.95 -12.82 -12.60
N LEU A 710 -16.74 -12.69 -13.91
CA LEU A 710 -15.41 -12.46 -14.51
C LEU A 710 -15.14 -10.98 -14.79
N GLY A 711 -16.13 -10.09 -14.64
CA GLY A 711 -15.92 -8.64 -14.77
C GLY A 711 -15.63 -8.17 -16.20
N ARG A 712 -16.22 -8.79 -17.23
CA ARG A 712 -15.90 -8.54 -18.65
C ARG A 712 -16.97 -7.77 -19.41
N GLY A 713 -17.90 -7.12 -18.71
CA GLY A 713 -19.04 -6.45 -19.35
C GLY A 713 -20.05 -7.46 -19.87
N ASP A 714 -20.63 -7.19 -21.04
CA ASP A 714 -21.73 -8.00 -21.58
C ASP A 714 -21.32 -9.45 -21.96
N ASP A 715 -20.02 -9.75 -22.03
CA ASP A 715 -19.53 -11.12 -22.20
C ASP A 715 -19.60 -11.90 -20.87
N MET A 716 -20.69 -12.65 -20.73
CA MET A 716 -20.97 -13.54 -19.59
C MET A 716 -20.49 -14.98 -19.83
N GLY A 717 -19.69 -15.23 -20.87
CA GLY A 717 -19.21 -16.56 -21.23
C GLY A 717 -18.09 -17.08 -20.33
N ASP A 718 -18.02 -18.40 -20.20
CA ASP A 718 -16.91 -19.07 -19.51
C ASP A 718 -15.58 -18.85 -20.24
N SER A 719 -14.49 -18.65 -19.49
CA SER A 719 -13.14 -18.51 -20.03
C SER A 719 -12.19 -19.59 -19.52
N ALA A 720 -11.59 -20.34 -20.44
CA ALA A 720 -10.56 -21.34 -20.13
C ALA A 720 -9.13 -20.76 -20.05
N ILE A 721 -8.98 -19.46 -20.32
CA ILE A 721 -7.74 -18.71 -20.17
C ILE A 721 -7.95 -17.54 -19.22
N PRO A 722 -6.93 -17.12 -18.45
CA PRO A 722 -6.95 -15.86 -17.72
C PRO A 722 -7.27 -14.70 -18.66
N VAL A 723 -8.31 -13.95 -18.32
CA VAL A 723 -8.74 -12.76 -19.05
C VAL A 723 -8.77 -11.59 -18.09
N LYS A 724 -8.24 -10.45 -18.53
CA LYS A 724 -8.19 -9.24 -17.71
C LYS A 724 -9.61 -8.79 -17.36
N VAL A 725 -9.84 -8.45 -16.09
CA VAL A 725 -11.08 -7.83 -15.63
C VAL A 725 -11.18 -6.44 -16.27
N SER A 726 -12.33 -6.17 -16.90
CA SER A 726 -12.63 -4.91 -17.58
C SER A 726 -13.23 -3.88 -16.61
N GLY A 727 -13.29 -2.63 -17.04
CA GLY A 727 -13.81 -1.50 -16.26
C GLY A 727 -12.68 -0.63 -15.69
N GLN A 728 -13.01 0.63 -15.39
CA GLN A 728 -12.07 1.56 -14.75
C GLN A 728 -11.99 1.22 -13.26
N LEU A 729 -11.08 0.31 -12.90
CA LEU A 729 -10.68 0.07 -11.52
C LEU A 729 -9.37 0.82 -11.23
N PRO A 730 -9.27 1.54 -10.09
CA PRO A 730 -7.97 1.93 -9.54
C PRO A 730 -7.07 0.69 -9.31
N PRO A 731 -5.75 0.86 -9.19
CA PRO A 731 -4.83 -0.25 -8.92
C PRO A 731 -5.33 -1.11 -7.76
N VAL A 732 -5.43 -2.43 -7.97
CA VAL A 732 -5.96 -3.37 -6.98
C VAL A 732 -4.85 -3.82 -6.03
N ALA A 733 -5.19 -3.91 -4.74
CA ALA A 733 -4.34 -4.42 -3.67
C ALA A 733 -4.68 -5.88 -3.30
N SER A 734 -5.96 -6.25 -3.37
CA SER A 734 -6.42 -7.57 -2.94
C SER A 734 -7.63 -8.04 -3.75
N VAL A 735 -7.75 -9.36 -3.92
CA VAL A 735 -8.82 -10.02 -4.68
C VAL A 735 -9.46 -11.11 -3.83
N CYS A 736 -10.79 -11.21 -3.87
CA CYS A 736 -11.53 -12.27 -3.20
C CYS A 736 -12.69 -12.74 -4.07
N CYS A 737 -12.85 -14.05 -4.20
CA CYS A 737 -14.04 -14.63 -4.79
C CYS A 737 -15.07 -14.95 -3.71
N GLY A 738 -16.35 -14.87 -4.06
CA GLY A 738 -17.41 -15.62 -3.41
C GLY A 738 -17.87 -16.80 -4.27
N GLY A 739 -19.03 -17.38 -3.92
CA GLY A 739 -19.61 -18.48 -4.69
C GLY A 739 -19.98 -18.08 -6.13
N ALA A 740 -20.60 -16.91 -6.28
CA ALA A 740 -21.13 -16.39 -7.56
C ALA A 740 -20.78 -14.92 -7.83
N HIS A 741 -19.94 -14.30 -7.00
CA HIS A 741 -19.49 -12.92 -7.13
C HIS A 741 -17.99 -12.82 -6.89
N SER A 742 -17.43 -11.67 -7.21
CA SER A 742 -16.03 -11.30 -7.09
C SER A 742 -15.92 -9.95 -6.39
N LEU A 743 -14.86 -9.78 -5.62
CA LEU A 743 -14.58 -8.61 -4.81
C LEU A 743 -13.13 -8.21 -5.00
N VAL A 744 -12.88 -6.90 -5.04
CA VAL A 744 -11.53 -6.34 -5.12
C VAL A 744 -11.41 -5.18 -4.15
N ILE A 745 -10.23 -5.02 -3.54
CA ILE A 745 -9.86 -3.87 -2.72
C ILE A 745 -8.82 -3.07 -3.50
N THR A 746 -9.03 -1.77 -3.68
CA THR A 746 -8.07 -0.88 -4.33
C THR A 746 -6.94 -0.48 -3.39
N ARG A 747 -5.77 -0.14 -3.93
CA ARG A 747 -4.61 0.32 -3.15
C ARG A 747 -4.86 1.65 -2.46
N TYR A 748 -5.53 2.57 -3.15
CA TYR A 748 -5.89 3.87 -2.60
C TYR A 748 -7.19 3.74 -1.80
N ASN A 749 -7.18 4.23 -0.55
CA ASN A 749 -8.29 4.26 0.40
C ASN A 749 -8.87 2.89 0.79
N SER A 750 -8.20 1.78 0.43
CA SER A 750 -8.65 0.41 0.70
C SER A 750 -10.12 0.20 0.32
N ALA A 751 -10.51 0.72 -0.85
CA ALA A 751 -11.90 0.78 -1.25
C ALA A 751 -12.37 -0.53 -1.89
N LEU A 752 -13.54 -1.00 -1.45
CA LEU A 752 -14.13 -2.28 -1.85
C LEU A 752 -15.05 -2.11 -3.05
N TYR A 753 -14.79 -2.89 -4.10
CA TYR A 753 -15.64 -3.01 -5.28
C TYR A 753 -16.11 -4.45 -5.44
N GLY A 754 -17.32 -4.63 -5.97
CA GLY A 754 -17.91 -5.93 -6.24
C GLY A 754 -18.39 -6.07 -7.68
N PHE A 755 -18.36 -7.31 -8.21
CA PHE A 755 -18.99 -7.67 -9.48
C PHE A 755 -19.45 -9.12 -9.48
N GLY A 756 -20.30 -9.48 -10.44
CA GLY A 756 -20.96 -10.77 -10.54
C GLY A 756 -22.40 -10.74 -10.02
N MET A 757 -22.84 -11.85 -9.41
CA MET A 757 -24.19 -11.98 -8.89
C MET A 757 -24.42 -11.00 -7.73
N GLY A 758 -25.48 -10.19 -7.80
CA GLY A 758 -25.88 -9.30 -6.69
C GLY A 758 -27.35 -9.41 -6.28
N ARG A 759 -28.11 -10.41 -6.76
CA ARG A 759 -29.55 -10.56 -6.45
C ARG A 759 -29.90 -10.77 -4.98
N ARG A 760 -28.92 -11.12 -4.15
CA ARG A 760 -29.07 -11.27 -2.69
C ARG A 760 -28.47 -10.09 -1.93
N GLY A 761 -27.97 -9.06 -2.62
CA GLY A 761 -27.30 -7.93 -2.00
C GLY A 761 -25.81 -8.14 -1.71
N GLN A 762 -25.22 -9.25 -2.15
CA GLN A 762 -23.83 -9.62 -1.82
C GLN A 762 -22.75 -8.73 -2.44
N LEU A 763 -23.14 -7.76 -3.28
CA LEU A 763 -22.25 -6.72 -3.80
C LEU A 763 -22.24 -5.45 -2.93
N GLY A 764 -23.22 -5.27 -2.03
CA GLY A 764 -23.25 -4.13 -1.10
C GLY A 764 -23.68 -2.79 -1.70
N ASP A 765 -24.14 -2.76 -2.95
CA ASP A 765 -24.47 -1.53 -3.67
C ASP A 765 -25.94 -1.06 -3.53
N GLY A 766 -26.76 -1.78 -2.77
CA GLY A 766 -28.19 -1.53 -2.61
C GLY A 766 -29.07 -1.92 -3.81
N GLN A 767 -28.51 -2.31 -4.95
CA GLN A 767 -29.24 -2.44 -6.22
C GLN A 767 -29.88 -3.83 -6.45
N ARG A 768 -29.47 -4.84 -5.67
CA ARG A 768 -29.99 -6.23 -5.76
C ARG A 768 -30.03 -6.81 -7.17
N ARG A 769 -29.06 -6.46 -8.03
CA ARG A 769 -28.93 -6.96 -9.40
C ARG A 769 -27.52 -7.46 -9.66
N SER A 770 -27.31 -8.16 -10.77
CA SER A 770 -25.96 -8.61 -11.13
C SER A 770 -25.21 -7.50 -11.87
N HIS A 771 -23.91 -7.39 -11.60
CA HIS A 771 -23.04 -6.37 -12.20
C HIS A 771 -21.94 -7.06 -12.99
N PRO A 772 -21.95 -6.99 -14.34
CA PRO A 772 -20.90 -7.58 -15.16
C PRO A 772 -19.55 -6.87 -15.13
N LEU A 773 -19.49 -5.71 -14.48
CA LEU A 773 -18.29 -4.90 -14.31
C LEU A 773 -18.16 -4.56 -12.83
N PRO A 774 -16.92 -4.35 -12.35
CA PRO A 774 -16.66 -3.83 -11.01
C PRO A 774 -17.53 -2.59 -10.71
N THR A 775 -18.24 -2.63 -9.59
CA THR A 775 -19.15 -1.58 -9.13
C THR A 775 -18.80 -1.24 -7.68
N GLY A 776 -18.73 0.05 -7.38
CA GLY A 776 -18.28 0.59 -6.10
C GLY A 776 -17.69 2.00 -6.23
N PRO A 777 -17.03 2.50 -5.17
CA PRO A 777 -16.75 1.80 -3.92
C PRO A 777 -18.02 1.59 -3.09
N VAL A 778 -18.16 0.44 -2.44
CA VAL A 778 -19.28 0.17 -1.50
C VAL A 778 -18.87 0.32 -0.04
N ALA A 779 -17.57 0.26 0.24
CA ALA A 779 -16.95 0.55 1.54
C ALA A 779 -15.51 1.03 1.31
N SER A 780 -14.94 1.74 2.27
CA SER A 780 -13.53 2.16 2.32
C SER A 780 -12.86 1.63 3.60
N GLY A 781 -11.53 1.75 3.68
CA GLY A 781 -10.78 1.27 4.85
C GLY A 781 -10.82 -0.25 5.03
N VAL A 782 -11.11 -1.02 3.97
CA VAL A 782 -11.24 -2.49 4.07
C VAL A 782 -9.87 -3.15 4.12
N GLN A 783 -9.55 -3.80 5.24
CA GLN A 783 -8.28 -4.52 5.40
C GLN A 783 -8.33 -5.92 4.81
N CYS A 784 -9.39 -6.68 5.09
CA CYS A 784 -9.57 -8.02 4.54
C CYS A 784 -11.05 -8.33 4.28
N MET A 785 -11.29 -9.28 3.39
CA MET A 785 -12.62 -9.63 2.92
C MET A 785 -12.74 -11.14 2.68
N ALA A 786 -13.93 -11.67 2.87
CA ALA A 786 -14.29 -13.03 2.50
C ALA A 786 -15.66 -13.07 1.80
N GLY A 787 -15.69 -13.73 0.65
CA GLY A 787 -16.92 -14.01 -0.09
C GLY A 787 -17.46 -15.39 0.27
N GLY A 788 -18.65 -15.43 0.85
CA GLY A 788 -19.38 -16.68 1.04
C GLY A 788 -20.14 -17.12 -0.21
N GLY A 789 -21.06 -18.08 -0.05
CA GLY A 789 -21.88 -18.56 -1.17
C GLY A 789 -22.70 -17.45 -1.83
N TYR A 790 -23.35 -16.62 -1.01
CA TYR A 790 -24.18 -15.48 -1.45
C TYR A 790 -24.13 -14.31 -0.47
N HIS A 791 -23.04 -14.16 0.28
CA HIS A 791 -22.82 -13.07 1.22
C HIS A 791 -21.35 -12.65 1.23
N THR A 792 -21.08 -11.50 1.81
CA THR A 792 -19.75 -10.91 1.96
C THR A 792 -19.59 -10.45 3.40
N ILE A 793 -18.40 -10.69 3.94
CA ILE A 793 -17.95 -10.17 5.23
C ILE A 793 -16.60 -9.49 5.00
N ALA A 794 -16.38 -8.35 5.64
CA ALA A 794 -15.14 -7.61 5.52
C ALA A 794 -14.75 -6.95 6.84
N ALA A 795 -13.46 -6.96 7.17
CA ALA A 795 -12.91 -6.24 8.31
C ALA A 795 -12.34 -4.89 7.87
N LEU A 796 -12.59 -3.87 8.69
CA LEU A 796 -12.17 -2.49 8.46
C LEU A 796 -10.91 -2.17 9.28
N ASP A 797 -10.18 -1.15 8.85
CA ASP A 797 -9.00 -0.60 9.53
C ASP A 797 -9.31 -0.05 10.92
N SER A 798 -10.55 0.40 11.14
CA SER A 798 -11.11 0.78 12.44
C SER A 798 -11.26 -0.39 13.42
N GLY A 799 -11.06 -1.64 12.98
CA GLY A 799 -11.29 -2.86 13.75
C GLY A 799 -12.73 -3.38 13.66
N GLY A 800 -13.66 -2.59 13.11
CA GLY A 800 -15.04 -3.00 12.85
C GLY A 800 -15.16 -4.07 11.76
N ILE A 801 -16.30 -4.77 11.74
CA ILE A 801 -16.62 -5.75 10.70
C ILE A 801 -17.92 -5.33 10.03
N ILE A 802 -17.97 -5.39 8.70
CA ILE A 802 -19.19 -5.18 7.92
C ILE A 802 -19.62 -6.47 7.22
N VAL A 803 -20.93 -6.65 7.08
CA VAL A 803 -21.57 -7.80 6.45
C VAL A 803 -22.66 -7.35 5.50
N PHE A 804 -22.84 -8.08 4.40
CA PHE A 804 -23.94 -7.85 3.45
C PHE A 804 -24.18 -9.08 2.58
N GLY A 805 -25.37 -9.17 1.99
CA GLY A 805 -25.84 -10.27 1.17
C GLY A 805 -26.91 -11.10 1.84
N ARG A 806 -26.89 -12.41 1.56
CA ARG A 806 -27.92 -13.34 2.02
C ARG A 806 -27.83 -13.58 3.54
N SER A 807 -28.95 -13.53 4.26
CA SER A 807 -29.01 -13.82 5.72
C SER A 807 -30.01 -14.91 6.12
N THR A 808 -30.61 -15.63 5.16
CA THR A 808 -31.68 -16.62 5.44
C THR A 808 -31.32 -17.75 6.43
N ARG A 809 -30.04 -17.90 6.79
CA ARG A 809 -29.52 -18.88 7.76
C ARG A 809 -28.70 -18.21 8.88
N GLY A 810 -28.80 -16.89 9.05
CA GLY A 810 -28.04 -16.13 10.03
C GLY A 810 -26.57 -15.94 9.68
N GLN A 811 -26.14 -16.22 8.45
CA GLN A 811 -24.72 -16.14 8.05
C GLN A 811 -24.14 -14.71 8.06
N LEU A 812 -24.99 -13.68 8.21
CA LEU A 812 -24.53 -12.31 8.46
C LEU A 812 -24.31 -12.01 9.95
N GLY A 813 -24.81 -12.84 10.88
CA GLY A 813 -24.58 -12.64 12.31
C GLY A 813 -25.41 -11.52 12.95
N LEU A 814 -26.42 -10.99 12.26
CA LEU A 814 -27.18 -9.82 12.72
C LEU A 814 -28.31 -10.14 13.72
N GLY A 815 -28.51 -11.42 14.05
CA GLY A 815 -29.63 -11.88 14.90
C GLY A 815 -30.98 -11.97 14.18
N PHE A 816 -31.08 -11.49 12.94
CA PHE A 816 -32.23 -11.60 12.06
C PHE A 816 -31.84 -12.21 10.70
N VAL A 817 -32.83 -12.61 9.90
CA VAL A 817 -32.63 -13.49 8.72
C VAL A 817 -32.94 -12.84 7.37
N GLU A 818 -33.23 -11.54 7.36
CA GLU A 818 -33.42 -10.74 6.16
C GLU A 818 -32.10 -10.48 5.41
N ASP A 819 -32.14 -10.61 4.09
CA ASP A 819 -31.01 -10.26 3.21
C ASP A 819 -30.75 -8.74 3.28
N VAL A 820 -29.48 -8.36 3.47
CA VAL A 820 -29.03 -6.97 3.53
C VAL A 820 -28.26 -6.62 2.26
N SER A 821 -28.55 -5.49 1.62
CA SER A 821 -27.96 -5.13 0.32
C SER A 821 -26.95 -4.00 0.34
N VAL A 822 -26.68 -3.43 1.51
CA VAL A 822 -25.64 -2.43 1.77
C VAL A 822 -24.78 -2.90 2.94
N PRO A 823 -23.50 -2.50 3.06
CA PRO A 823 -22.69 -2.84 4.21
C PRO A 823 -23.36 -2.51 5.53
N TRP A 824 -23.40 -3.51 6.42
CA TRP A 824 -24.01 -3.40 7.74
C TRP A 824 -23.00 -3.76 8.81
N PRO A 825 -22.86 -2.96 9.88
CA PRO A 825 -21.92 -3.25 10.95
C PRO A 825 -22.31 -4.51 11.73
N LEU A 826 -21.34 -5.41 11.94
CA LEU A 826 -21.49 -6.59 12.76
C LEU A 826 -21.01 -6.31 14.18
N GLU A 827 -21.89 -6.51 15.17
CA GLU A 827 -21.55 -6.41 16.58
C GLU A 827 -21.01 -7.75 17.11
N LEU A 828 -19.85 -7.69 17.79
CA LEU A 828 -19.30 -8.83 18.52
C LEU A 828 -19.72 -8.78 19.99
N PRO A 829 -19.95 -9.94 20.65
CA PRO A 829 -20.24 -9.97 22.07
C PRO A 829 -19.12 -9.33 22.88
N VAL A 830 -19.46 -8.39 23.77
CA VAL A 830 -18.53 -7.85 24.75
C VAL A 830 -18.29 -8.93 25.81
N HIS A 831 -17.10 -9.51 25.83
CA HIS A 831 -16.67 -10.36 26.93
C HIS A 831 -15.89 -9.50 27.92
N GLU A 832 -16.51 -9.15 29.05
CA GLU A 832 -15.80 -8.57 30.19
C GLU A 832 -14.63 -9.50 30.54
N LEU A 833 -13.42 -8.93 30.54
CA LEU A 833 -12.23 -9.58 31.07
C LEU A 833 -12.45 -9.76 32.57
N HIS A 834 -13.04 -10.88 32.97
CA HIS A 834 -12.88 -11.34 34.34
C HIS A 834 -11.43 -11.76 34.50
N ASP A 835 -10.59 -10.84 34.97
CA ASP A 835 -9.36 -11.14 35.68
C ASP A 835 -9.70 -12.04 36.87
N SER A 836 -9.74 -13.34 36.62
CA SER A 836 -9.66 -14.37 37.65
C SER A 836 -8.23 -14.87 37.68
N VAL A 837 -7.35 -14.02 38.21
CA VAL A 837 -6.11 -14.49 38.81
C VAL A 837 -6.50 -15.14 40.14
N SER A 838 -6.46 -16.48 40.17
CA SER A 838 -6.31 -17.27 41.39
C SER A 838 -5.21 -18.29 41.19
#